data_AF-A0A2P7BDZ3-F1
#
_entry.id   AF-A0A2P7BDZ3-F1
#
_cell.length_a   1.000
_cell.length_b   1.000
_cell.length_c   1.000
_cell.angle_alpha   90.00
_cell.angle_beta   90.00
_cell.angle_gamma   90.00
#
_symmetry.space_group_name_H-M   'P 1'
#
loop_
_entity.id
_entity.type
_entity.pdbx_description
1 polymer ?
#
loop_
_entity_poly.entity_id
_entity_poly.type
_entity_poly.pdbx_seq_one_letter_code
_entity_poly.pdbx_strand_id
1 'polypeptide(L)'
;MTIERNESSSLELTSLHTLYANKTAVWRTSVVQIIATLMIYIKTGHPIYSAFALAFFLTILARTANAIAFEQTDLSTATDATLKKWEWRYLSGALTTCILLGMLCFVSIYVLADPSAAITSVVIAVASMVALVTRNYVSPMVVVGMSVGILAPLFVTFILLGGFYNWLLALLIVPYFWSNIAIASNLRRALFDALLGKRQLGIVANNFDAALNGMPQGLLMFDSGQTITVANMRAAKMLGFDRPETLQGRSLDVLLRLAQLRGHFNDDTLASLRVKMRDLLNGSKQRDTFVSPANRHYEFTATPDPQHGTVLVIQDVTRRADAEAQINRMARYDSLTGLPNRSQFAEVASAYTGTVQLGAQIALMVVDIDGLKRTNDTFGHRIGDELLRAFADRLASVDASQAVISRFGSDEFVLLFAATSHDEALLRVERVMATISGQYIVSGHEILIGVHSGVAIAEATKLDLAAMHMNADLALDVAKKETQKKWAVFVDTMDHSFRSKQRLKGDLRKAIADGALSVAYQPIVNVRTLRMTACEALSRWDHPEFGAISPAEFIPMAEEMGLISELTRSVIERAIMDCSKWESRIAVSVNLSSHDLRNMDMVNIIHSTLRRHDIEPHLLEVEVTEGAIITDRETTGSVLAELKDYGIQVAIDDFGTGYSSLSYLKDLPVTKVKIDRSFIADIVKEGRSLKLLRGIVQMSHELGLSVTIEGLETSEQSELINQWIGAEYVQGYLYGAAMSADEIAKLLDIPMEQRLLAAKNDLVPLLH
;
A
#
# COMPACT_ATOMS: atom_id res chain seq x y z
N MET A 1 -29.45 -3.78 35.44
CA MET A 1 -30.04 -4.65 36.48
C MET A 1 -29.05 -5.06 37.58
N THR A 2 -27.85 -5.56 37.30
CA THR A 2 -26.87 -5.94 38.36
C THR A 2 -26.24 -4.73 39.07
N ILE A 3 -26.06 -3.60 38.37
CA ILE A 3 -25.48 -2.36 38.93
C ILE A 3 -26.48 -1.64 39.85
N GLU A 4 -27.73 -1.47 39.44
CA GLU A 4 -28.80 -0.89 40.28
C GLU A 4 -29.06 -1.69 41.56
N ARG A 5 -28.91 -3.03 41.50
CA ARG A 5 -29.08 -3.92 42.66
C ARG A 5 -27.93 -3.81 43.68
N ASN A 6 -26.70 -3.53 43.23
CA ASN A 6 -25.59 -3.26 44.14
C ASN A 6 -25.69 -1.87 44.78
N GLU A 7 -26.26 -0.90 44.07
CA GLU A 7 -26.48 0.45 44.60
C GLU A 7 -27.53 0.48 45.70
N SER A 8 -28.65 -0.24 45.56
CA SER A 8 -29.69 -0.31 46.61
C SER A 8 -29.15 -0.94 47.90
N SER A 9 -28.42 -2.06 47.80
CA SER A 9 -27.89 -2.76 48.98
C SER A 9 -26.79 -1.95 49.68
N SER A 10 -25.96 -1.20 48.96
CA SER A 10 -24.95 -0.30 49.54
C SER A 10 -25.56 0.90 50.28
N LEU A 11 -26.67 1.43 49.78
CA LEU A 11 -27.41 2.53 50.40
C LEU A 11 -28.14 2.06 51.68
N GLU A 12 -28.74 0.87 51.64
CA GLU A 12 -29.39 0.24 52.80
C GLU A 12 -28.37 -0.08 53.90
N LEU A 13 -27.20 -0.61 53.54
CA LEU A 13 -26.09 -0.86 54.47
C LEU A 13 -25.62 0.45 55.15
N THR A 14 -25.40 1.51 54.36
CA THR A 14 -24.98 2.83 54.88
C THR A 14 -26.04 3.41 55.82
N SER A 15 -27.31 3.25 55.47
CA SER A 15 -28.45 3.67 56.30
C SER A 15 -28.50 2.93 57.63
N LEU A 16 -28.25 1.61 57.61
CA LEU A 16 -28.21 0.76 58.79
C LEU A 16 -27.03 1.10 59.71
N HIS A 17 -25.83 1.33 59.16
CA HIS A 17 -24.71 1.82 59.94
C HIS A 17 -25.01 3.16 60.61
N THR A 18 -25.74 4.05 59.93
CA THR A 18 -26.16 5.34 60.49
C THR A 18 -27.12 5.17 61.67
N LEU A 19 -28.04 4.19 61.62
CA LEU A 19 -28.94 3.86 62.73
C LEU A 19 -28.18 3.38 63.98
N TYR A 20 -27.13 2.57 63.80
CA TYR A 20 -26.35 2.00 64.91
C TYR A 20 -25.18 2.89 65.38
N ALA A 21 -24.77 3.90 64.61
CA ALA A 21 -23.60 4.74 64.90
C ALA A 21 -23.64 5.47 66.26
N ASN A 22 -24.83 5.82 66.75
CA ASN A 22 -24.99 6.69 67.93
C ASN A 22 -25.39 5.93 69.21
N LYS A 23 -24.78 4.78 69.49
CA LYS A 23 -25.07 3.95 70.69
C LYS A 23 -24.93 4.69 72.03
N THR A 24 -23.97 5.60 72.16
CA THR A 24 -23.75 6.40 73.38
C THR A 24 -24.89 7.38 73.65
N ALA A 25 -25.50 7.89 72.59
CA ALA A 25 -26.62 8.81 72.68
C ALA A 25 -27.90 8.07 73.13
N VAL A 26 -28.12 6.86 72.62
CA VAL A 26 -29.21 5.97 73.06
C VAL A 26 -29.06 5.63 74.54
N TRP A 27 -27.87 5.22 74.96
CA TRP A 27 -27.59 4.91 76.37
C TRP A 27 -27.84 6.10 77.30
N ARG A 28 -27.35 7.29 76.96
CA ARG A 28 -27.58 8.51 77.77
C ARG A 28 -29.08 8.83 77.92
N THR A 29 -29.85 8.74 76.84
CA THR A 29 -31.30 9.00 76.89
C THR A 29 -32.02 7.98 77.79
N SER A 30 -31.66 6.69 77.71
CA SER A 30 -32.27 5.66 78.56
C SER A 30 -31.86 5.76 80.03
N VAL A 31 -30.65 6.20 80.35
CA VAL A 31 -30.25 6.48 81.74
C VAL A 31 -31.11 7.57 82.35
N VAL A 32 -31.36 8.66 81.61
CA VAL A 32 -32.26 9.73 82.07
C VAL A 32 -33.68 9.22 82.31
N GLN A 33 -34.21 8.34 81.44
CA GLN A 33 -35.52 7.70 81.61
C GLN A 33 -35.59 6.87 82.89
N ILE A 34 -34.54 6.08 83.19
CA ILE A 34 -34.46 5.25 84.41
C ILE A 34 -34.41 6.14 85.66
N ILE A 35 -33.52 7.13 85.68
CA ILE A 35 -33.36 8.04 86.83
C ILE A 35 -34.68 8.75 87.11
N ALA A 36 -35.32 9.28 86.08
CA ALA A 36 -36.56 10.02 86.28
C ALA A 36 -37.73 9.10 86.69
N THR A 37 -37.75 7.84 86.23
CA THR A 37 -38.72 6.84 86.71
C THR A 37 -38.47 6.46 88.19
N LEU A 38 -37.21 6.33 88.60
CA LEU A 38 -36.83 6.10 90.00
C LEU A 38 -37.19 7.30 90.89
N MET A 39 -37.06 8.53 90.39
CA MET A 39 -37.53 9.72 91.11
C MET A 39 -39.04 9.68 91.35
N ILE A 40 -39.83 9.22 90.36
CA ILE A 40 -41.28 9.01 90.54
C ILE A 40 -41.53 7.93 91.62
N TYR A 41 -40.77 6.84 91.62
CA TYR A 41 -40.87 5.79 92.65
C TYR A 41 -40.58 6.33 94.06
N ILE A 42 -39.47 7.06 94.23
CA ILE A 42 -39.06 7.62 95.54
C ILE A 42 -40.14 8.58 96.07
N LYS A 43 -40.77 9.35 95.18
CA LYS A 43 -41.79 10.32 95.56
C LYS A 43 -43.15 9.68 95.87
N THR A 44 -43.59 8.71 95.08
CA THR A 44 -44.94 8.13 95.18
C THR A 44 -45.01 6.90 96.08
N GLY A 45 -43.88 6.20 96.30
CA GLY A 45 -43.80 4.94 97.03
C GLY A 45 -44.43 3.73 96.31
N HIS A 46 -44.94 3.89 95.08
CA HIS A 46 -45.70 2.85 94.40
C HIS A 46 -44.79 1.87 93.63
N PRO A 47 -44.80 0.55 93.90
CA PRO A 47 -43.83 -0.40 93.35
C PRO A 47 -43.89 -0.59 91.83
N ILE A 48 -44.96 -0.14 91.17
CA ILE A 48 -45.07 -0.21 89.70
C ILE A 48 -43.97 0.60 89.00
N TYR A 49 -43.53 1.72 89.59
CA TYR A 49 -42.51 2.57 89.00
C TYR A 49 -41.11 1.95 89.10
N SER A 50 -40.82 1.16 90.15
CA SER A 50 -39.58 0.40 90.22
C SER A 50 -39.56 -0.73 89.17
N ALA A 51 -40.71 -1.33 88.88
CA ALA A 51 -40.86 -2.28 87.77
C ALA A 51 -40.62 -1.62 86.40
N PHE A 52 -41.13 -0.40 86.16
CA PHE A 52 -40.81 0.35 84.93
C PHE A 52 -39.32 0.70 84.83
N ALA A 53 -38.69 1.14 85.93
CA ALA A 53 -37.26 1.43 85.94
C ALA A 53 -36.42 0.17 85.61
N LEU A 54 -36.80 -0.98 86.16
CA LEU A 54 -36.18 -2.27 85.82
C LEU A 54 -36.42 -2.65 84.35
N ALA A 55 -37.63 -2.44 83.82
CA ALA A 55 -37.94 -2.72 82.42
C ALA A 55 -37.12 -1.84 81.46
N PHE A 56 -36.96 -0.55 81.77
CA PHE A 56 -36.07 0.35 81.02
C PHE A 56 -34.62 -0.11 81.08
N PHE A 57 -34.14 -0.53 82.26
CA PHE A 57 -32.79 -1.06 82.46
C PHE A 57 -32.52 -2.32 81.63
N LEU A 58 -33.43 -3.29 81.66
CA LEU A 58 -33.31 -4.50 80.85
C LEU A 58 -33.37 -4.20 79.34
N THR A 59 -34.22 -3.26 78.94
CA THR A 59 -34.34 -2.85 77.53
C THR A 59 -33.07 -2.18 77.03
N ILE A 60 -32.43 -1.29 77.82
CA ILE A 60 -31.18 -0.66 77.39
C ILE A 60 -30.03 -1.67 77.30
N LEU A 61 -29.94 -2.64 78.24
CA LEU A 61 -28.95 -3.72 78.16
C LEU A 61 -29.12 -4.54 76.88
N ALA A 62 -30.36 -4.95 76.56
CA ALA A 62 -30.65 -5.69 75.34
C ALA A 62 -30.31 -4.88 74.07
N ARG A 63 -30.62 -3.58 74.05
CA ARG A 63 -30.30 -2.69 72.92
C ARG A 63 -28.80 -2.46 72.76
N THR A 64 -28.06 -2.30 73.85
CA THR A 64 -26.60 -2.17 73.82
C THR A 64 -25.95 -3.46 73.35
N ALA A 65 -26.40 -4.63 73.83
CA ALA A 65 -25.93 -5.92 73.35
C ALA A 65 -26.21 -6.11 71.85
N ASN A 66 -27.39 -5.71 71.37
CA ASN A 66 -27.74 -5.77 69.96
C ASN A 66 -26.86 -4.83 69.10
N ALA A 67 -26.52 -3.64 69.59
CA ALA A 67 -25.62 -2.72 68.89
C ALA A 67 -24.18 -3.23 68.84
N ILE A 68 -23.68 -3.84 69.91
CA ILE A 68 -22.36 -4.49 69.92
C ILE A 68 -22.34 -5.67 68.95
N ALA A 69 -23.38 -6.49 68.92
CA ALA A 69 -23.50 -7.60 67.98
C ALA A 69 -23.52 -7.13 66.51
N PHE A 70 -24.16 -5.98 66.22
CA PHE A 70 -24.16 -5.38 64.89
C PHE A 70 -22.75 -4.96 64.46
N GLU A 71 -22.00 -4.28 65.33
CA GLU A 71 -20.62 -3.84 65.03
C GLU A 71 -19.64 -5.00 64.79
N GLN A 72 -19.88 -6.15 65.43
CA GLN A 72 -19.05 -7.35 65.29
C GLN A 72 -19.39 -8.18 64.05
N THR A 73 -20.50 -7.89 63.37
CA THR A 73 -20.95 -8.66 62.21
C THR A 73 -20.40 -8.04 60.94
N ASP A 74 -19.64 -8.79 60.14
CA ASP A 74 -19.26 -8.36 58.80
C ASP A 74 -20.47 -8.45 57.86
N LEU A 75 -20.93 -7.29 57.40
CA LEU A 75 -22.08 -7.13 56.51
C LEU A 75 -21.69 -6.77 55.08
N SER A 76 -20.39 -6.83 54.74
CA SER A 76 -19.87 -6.49 53.40
C SER A 76 -20.48 -7.34 52.26
N THR A 77 -20.96 -8.53 52.57
CA THR A 77 -21.61 -9.47 51.62
C THR A 77 -23.06 -9.80 51.99
N ALA A 78 -23.68 -9.02 52.88
CA ALA A 78 -25.02 -9.31 53.39
C ALA A 78 -26.10 -9.16 52.30
N THR A 79 -27.04 -10.10 52.27
CA THR A 79 -28.24 -9.99 51.43
C THR A 79 -29.25 -9.01 52.04
N ASP A 80 -30.13 -8.42 51.22
CA ASP A 80 -31.19 -7.49 51.68
C ASP A 80 -32.07 -8.09 52.79
N ALA A 81 -32.27 -9.41 52.78
CA ALA A 81 -32.99 -10.11 53.84
C ALA A 81 -32.26 -10.04 55.20
N THR A 82 -30.93 -10.12 55.20
CA THR A 82 -30.09 -9.96 56.39
C THR A 82 -30.09 -8.52 56.88
N LEU A 83 -30.02 -7.53 55.98
CA LEU A 83 -30.09 -6.11 56.33
C LEU A 83 -31.44 -5.76 56.98
N LYS A 84 -32.56 -6.22 56.39
CA LYS A 84 -33.90 -6.05 56.97
C LYS A 84 -34.04 -6.71 58.35
N LYS A 85 -33.44 -7.89 58.56
CA LYS A 85 -33.44 -8.52 59.90
C LYS A 85 -32.78 -7.62 60.95
N TRP A 86 -31.66 -6.99 60.63
CA TRP A 86 -30.99 -6.06 61.54
C TRP A 86 -31.76 -4.76 61.76
N GLU A 87 -32.46 -4.26 60.75
CA GLU A 87 -33.37 -3.12 60.88
C GLU A 87 -34.55 -3.47 61.80
N TRP A 88 -35.16 -4.65 61.63
CA TRP A 88 -36.22 -5.15 62.51
C TRP A 88 -35.76 -5.36 63.96
N ARG A 89 -34.54 -5.87 64.17
CA ARG A 89 -33.94 -5.98 65.52
C ARG A 89 -33.71 -4.62 66.17
N TYR A 90 -33.30 -3.63 65.38
CA TYR A 90 -33.16 -2.25 65.87
C TYR A 90 -34.54 -1.68 66.27
N LEU A 91 -35.52 -1.86 65.38
CA LEU A 91 -36.91 -1.40 65.57
C LEU A 91 -37.53 -2.04 66.81
N SER A 92 -37.41 -3.35 67.01
CA SER A 92 -38.04 -4.03 68.15
C SER A 92 -37.56 -3.48 69.50
N GLY A 93 -36.24 -3.30 69.65
CA GLY A 93 -35.66 -2.74 70.86
C GLY A 93 -36.10 -1.30 71.11
N ALA A 94 -36.10 -0.48 70.06
CA ALA A 94 -36.53 0.91 70.18
C ALA A 94 -38.03 1.08 70.45
N LEU A 95 -38.87 0.31 69.76
CA LEU A 95 -40.31 0.29 69.94
C LEU A 95 -40.68 -0.11 71.36
N THR A 96 -39.97 -1.09 71.93
CA THR A 96 -40.14 -1.51 73.34
C THR A 96 -39.90 -0.34 74.30
N THR A 97 -38.81 0.43 74.10
CA THR A 97 -38.54 1.63 74.93
C THR A 97 -39.67 2.67 74.79
N CYS A 98 -40.16 2.91 73.57
CA CYS A 98 -41.22 3.85 73.28
C CYS A 98 -42.56 3.45 73.90
N ILE A 99 -42.94 2.17 73.81
CA ILE A 99 -44.16 1.63 74.44
C ILE A 99 -44.06 1.72 75.95
N LEU A 100 -42.92 1.36 76.56
CA LEU A 100 -42.72 1.51 78.00
C LEU A 100 -42.90 2.96 78.46
N LEU A 101 -42.42 3.92 77.67
CA LEU A 101 -42.57 5.35 77.97
C LEU A 101 -44.02 5.83 77.82
N GLY A 102 -44.72 5.39 76.77
CA GLY A 102 -46.15 5.67 76.61
C GLY A 102 -46.99 5.04 77.73
N MET A 103 -46.67 3.81 78.13
CA MET A 103 -47.34 3.11 79.23
C MET A 103 -47.03 3.74 80.59
N LEU A 104 -45.81 4.25 80.79
CA LEU A 104 -45.46 5.03 81.98
C LEU A 104 -46.36 6.26 82.11
N CYS A 105 -46.60 6.99 81.01
CA CYS A 105 -47.56 8.10 81.00
C CYS A 105 -48.97 7.62 81.30
N PHE A 106 -49.43 6.53 80.66
CA PHE A 106 -50.77 5.97 80.89
C PHE A 106 -51.00 5.61 82.37
N VAL A 107 -50.05 4.90 82.99
CA VAL A 107 -50.13 4.52 84.40
C VAL A 107 -50.09 5.74 85.31
N SER A 108 -49.21 6.71 85.03
CA SER A 108 -49.07 7.91 85.86
C SER A 108 -50.30 8.80 85.83
N ILE A 109 -50.94 8.92 84.66
CA ILE A 109 -52.05 9.85 84.42
C ILE A 109 -53.40 9.20 84.75
N TYR A 110 -53.66 7.98 84.27
CA TYR A 110 -54.98 7.35 84.35
C TYR A 110 -55.11 6.37 85.52
N VAL A 111 -54.12 5.50 85.72
CA VAL A 111 -54.23 4.40 86.71
C VAL A 111 -54.00 4.89 88.14
N LEU A 112 -52.89 5.62 88.37
CA LEU A 112 -52.53 6.12 89.69
C LEU A 112 -52.95 7.57 89.93
N ALA A 113 -53.20 8.32 88.84
CA ALA A 113 -53.63 9.71 88.86
C ALA A 113 -52.77 10.63 89.75
N ASP A 114 -51.45 10.40 89.83
CA ASP A 114 -50.52 11.24 90.59
C ASP A 114 -50.06 12.42 89.73
N PRO A 115 -50.31 13.69 90.14
CA PRO A 115 -49.98 14.86 89.31
C PRO A 115 -48.49 15.00 89.03
N SER A 116 -47.63 14.58 89.96
CA SER A 116 -46.20 14.73 89.80
C SER A 116 -45.59 13.65 88.91
N ALA A 117 -46.05 12.40 89.03
CA ALA A 117 -45.72 11.31 88.13
C ALA A 117 -46.20 11.62 86.70
N ALA A 118 -47.41 12.18 86.57
CA ALA A 118 -47.97 12.60 85.29
C ALA A 118 -47.10 13.64 84.58
N ILE A 119 -46.73 14.73 85.28
CA ILE A 119 -45.88 15.77 84.70
C ILE A 119 -44.49 15.22 84.34
N THR A 120 -43.85 14.47 85.26
CA THR A 120 -42.52 13.92 85.02
C THR A 120 -42.50 12.94 83.84
N SER A 121 -43.48 12.04 83.74
CA SER A 121 -43.57 11.08 82.63
C SER A 121 -43.80 11.77 81.27
N VAL A 122 -44.67 12.79 81.21
CA VAL A 122 -44.92 13.56 79.97
C VAL A 122 -43.67 14.34 79.55
N VAL A 123 -42.96 14.98 80.48
CA VAL A 123 -41.71 15.72 80.17
C VAL A 123 -40.66 14.79 79.55
N ILE A 124 -40.48 13.59 80.11
CA ILE A 124 -39.53 12.61 79.55
C ILE A 124 -40.01 12.11 78.18
N ALA A 125 -41.32 11.89 78.00
CA ALA A 125 -41.90 11.47 76.71
C ALA A 125 -41.62 12.49 75.60
N VAL A 126 -41.93 13.77 75.86
CA VAL A 126 -41.69 14.86 74.90
C VAL A 126 -40.20 15.06 74.62
N ALA A 127 -39.35 15.07 75.66
CA ALA A 127 -37.90 15.20 75.50
C ALA A 127 -37.29 14.03 74.70
N SER A 128 -37.80 12.82 74.91
CA SER A 128 -37.36 11.62 74.19
C SER A 128 -37.77 11.66 72.71
N MET A 129 -38.93 12.24 72.39
CA MET A 129 -39.47 12.28 71.03
C MET A 129 -38.58 13.09 70.07
N VAL A 130 -38.03 14.23 70.49
CA VAL A 130 -37.14 15.04 69.65
C VAL A 130 -35.86 14.28 69.30
N ALA A 131 -35.25 13.62 70.29
CA ALA A 131 -34.05 12.81 70.10
C ALA A 131 -34.31 11.58 69.22
N LEU A 132 -35.51 11.02 69.29
CA LEU A 132 -35.94 9.85 68.52
C LEU A 132 -36.07 10.18 67.02
N VAL A 133 -36.76 11.26 66.67
CA VAL A 133 -36.98 11.67 65.27
C VAL A 133 -35.66 12.06 64.61
N THR A 134 -34.84 12.86 65.29
CA THR A 134 -33.57 13.39 64.76
C THR A 134 -32.47 12.34 64.58
N ARG A 135 -32.50 11.23 65.31
CA ARG A 135 -31.49 10.16 65.18
C ARG A 135 -31.89 9.08 64.17
N ASN A 136 -33.18 8.92 63.94
CA ASN A 136 -33.71 7.78 63.18
C ASN A 136 -34.36 8.18 61.85
N TYR A 137 -34.29 9.46 61.45
CA TYR A 137 -34.92 9.97 60.21
C TYR A 137 -34.52 9.22 58.94
N VAL A 138 -33.40 8.50 58.96
CA VAL A 138 -32.90 7.68 57.85
C VAL A 138 -33.89 6.54 57.51
N SER A 139 -34.57 5.94 58.50
CA SER A 139 -35.58 4.90 58.28
C SER A 139 -37.00 5.39 58.63
N PRO A 140 -37.89 5.56 57.64
CA PRO A 140 -39.27 5.97 57.87
C PRO A 140 -40.04 4.98 58.77
N MET A 141 -39.79 3.69 58.58
CA MET A 141 -40.44 2.63 59.35
C MET A 141 -40.11 2.75 60.84
N VAL A 142 -38.83 3.04 61.14
CA VAL A 142 -38.36 3.21 62.51
C VAL A 142 -39.00 4.44 63.17
N VAL A 143 -39.02 5.59 62.49
CA VAL A 143 -39.63 6.82 63.01
C VAL A 143 -41.13 6.65 63.26
N VAL A 144 -41.85 6.04 62.31
CA VAL A 144 -43.30 5.80 62.44
C VAL A 144 -43.57 4.87 63.62
N GLY A 145 -42.90 3.71 63.68
CA GLY A 145 -43.11 2.74 64.75
C GLY A 145 -42.83 3.32 66.13
N MET A 146 -41.69 3.99 66.31
CA MET A 146 -41.35 4.62 67.57
C MET A 146 -42.33 5.76 67.96
N SER A 147 -42.81 6.54 66.98
CA SER A 147 -43.77 7.61 67.21
C SER A 147 -45.12 7.07 67.68
N VAL A 148 -45.61 5.99 67.06
CA VAL A 148 -46.83 5.29 67.49
C VAL A 148 -46.66 4.72 68.90
N GLY A 149 -45.49 4.14 69.22
CA GLY A 149 -45.25 3.53 70.53
C GLY A 149 -45.41 4.48 71.72
N ILE A 150 -45.03 5.76 71.58
CA ILE A 150 -45.22 6.78 72.62
C ILE A 150 -46.62 7.40 72.56
N LEU A 151 -47.06 7.78 71.35
CA LEU A 151 -48.26 8.59 71.17
C LEU A 151 -49.57 7.80 71.28
N ALA A 152 -49.60 6.52 70.91
CA ALA A 152 -50.83 5.73 70.98
C ALA A 152 -51.29 5.48 72.44
N PRO A 153 -50.41 5.08 73.39
CA PRO A 153 -50.80 5.00 74.80
C PRO A 153 -51.26 6.34 75.36
N LEU A 154 -50.59 7.44 75.02
CA LEU A 154 -50.99 8.80 75.43
C LEU A 154 -52.35 9.20 74.87
N PHE A 155 -52.61 8.90 73.60
CA PHE A 155 -53.91 9.14 72.96
C PHE A 155 -55.02 8.38 73.67
N VAL A 156 -54.81 7.08 73.92
CA VAL A 156 -55.76 6.23 74.67
C VAL A 156 -55.97 6.77 76.09
N THR A 157 -54.90 7.24 76.76
CA THR A 157 -54.98 7.86 78.09
C THR A 157 -55.97 9.03 78.11
N PHE A 158 -55.84 9.98 77.19
CA PHE A 158 -56.69 11.16 77.13
C PHE A 158 -58.13 10.85 76.71
N ILE A 159 -58.33 9.84 75.85
CA ILE A 159 -59.67 9.35 75.51
C ILE A 159 -60.37 8.76 76.75
N LEU A 160 -59.66 7.93 77.52
CA LEU A 160 -60.21 7.22 78.69
C LEU A 160 -60.47 8.13 79.89
N LEU A 161 -59.68 9.20 80.08
CA LEU A 161 -59.94 10.22 81.11
C LEU A 161 -61.30 10.92 80.91
N GLY A 162 -61.80 10.95 79.67
CA GLY A 162 -63.07 11.58 79.32
C GLY A 162 -63.08 13.11 79.48
N GLY A 163 -64.16 13.74 79.03
CA GLY A 163 -64.35 15.19 79.12
C GLY A 163 -63.74 15.97 77.95
N PHE A 164 -64.34 17.13 77.68
CA PHE A 164 -64.07 17.93 76.49
C PHE A 164 -62.58 18.31 76.32
N TYR A 165 -61.94 18.78 77.39
CA TYR A 165 -60.53 19.21 77.33
C TYR A 165 -59.56 18.05 77.08
N ASN A 166 -59.83 16.86 77.63
CA ASN A 166 -58.97 15.69 77.42
C ASN A 166 -59.14 15.15 75.99
N TRP A 167 -60.36 15.17 75.43
CA TRP A 167 -60.57 14.84 74.01
C TRP A 167 -59.87 15.83 73.08
N LEU A 168 -59.83 17.12 73.44
CA LEU A 168 -59.07 18.11 72.69
C LEU A 168 -57.55 17.81 72.73
N LEU A 169 -57.00 17.42 73.89
CA LEU A 169 -55.60 16.99 74.00
C LEU A 169 -55.32 15.72 73.17
N ALA A 170 -56.23 14.75 73.15
CA ALA A 170 -56.13 13.57 72.28
C ALA A 170 -56.10 13.98 70.81
N LEU A 171 -56.96 14.93 70.40
CA LEU A 171 -56.99 15.43 69.02
C LEU A 171 -55.67 16.12 68.63
N LEU A 172 -54.98 16.81 69.55
CA LEU A 172 -53.69 17.46 69.28
C LEU A 172 -52.52 16.48 69.07
N ILE A 173 -52.63 15.23 69.53
CA ILE A 173 -51.60 14.20 69.29
C ILE A 173 -51.50 13.85 67.79
N VAL A 174 -52.63 13.91 67.09
CA VAL A 174 -52.74 13.55 65.68
C VAL A 174 -51.90 14.48 64.75
N PRO A 175 -52.04 15.82 64.77
CA PRO A 175 -51.16 16.70 64.00
C PRO A 175 -49.70 16.65 64.48
N TYR A 176 -49.45 16.39 65.77
CA TYR A 176 -48.09 16.20 66.29
C TYR A 176 -47.42 14.95 65.68
N PHE A 177 -48.15 13.84 65.54
CA PHE A 177 -47.67 12.65 64.85
C PHE A 177 -47.27 12.94 63.40
N TRP A 178 -48.11 13.64 62.64
CA TRP A 178 -47.78 14.02 61.26
C TRP A 178 -46.59 14.98 61.18
N SER A 179 -46.47 15.94 62.10
CA SER A 179 -45.32 16.83 62.18
C SER A 179 -44.01 16.06 62.36
N ASN A 180 -44.00 15.03 63.22
CA ASN A 180 -42.79 14.21 63.43
C ASN A 180 -42.37 13.45 62.18
N ILE A 181 -43.34 12.89 61.44
CA ILE A 181 -43.07 12.21 60.16
C ILE A 181 -42.56 13.20 59.12
N ALA A 182 -43.16 14.39 59.03
CA ALA A 182 -42.76 15.43 58.09
C ALA A 182 -41.31 15.89 58.35
N ILE A 183 -40.95 16.16 59.60
CA ILE A 183 -39.58 16.57 60.00
C ILE A 183 -38.56 15.49 59.59
N ALA A 184 -38.83 14.22 59.92
CA ALA A 184 -37.95 13.12 59.51
C ALA A 184 -37.80 13.02 57.98
N SER A 185 -38.91 13.16 57.25
CA SER A 185 -38.90 13.07 55.78
C SER A 185 -38.08 14.19 55.13
N ASN A 186 -38.09 15.39 55.70
CA ASN A 186 -37.33 16.55 55.20
C ASN A 186 -35.84 16.40 55.47
N LEU A 187 -35.46 16.00 56.68
CA LEU A 187 -34.06 15.72 57.03
C LEU A 187 -33.46 14.63 56.13
N ARG A 188 -34.24 13.57 55.86
CA ARG A 188 -33.82 12.48 54.96
C ARG A 188 -33.56 12.99 53.54
N ARG A 189 -34.46 13.80 52.98
CA ARG A 189 -34.30 14.36 51.62
C ARG A 189 -33.05 15.22 51.50
N ALA A 190 -32.84 16.15 52.43
CA ALA A 190 -31.67 17.04 52.41
C ALA A 190 -30.33 16.26 52.44
N LEU A 191 -30.26 15.17 53.21
CA LEU A 191 -29.08 14.30 53.25
C LEU A 191 -28.82 13.63 51.89
N PHE A 192 -29.86 13.07 51.26
CA PHE A 192 -29.73 12.39 49.97
C PHE A 192 -29.30 13.36 48.86
N ASP A 193 -29.86 14.56 48.81
CA ASP A 193 -29.49 15.57 47.82
C ASP A 193 -28.01 15.97 47.95
N ALA A 194 -27.53 16.16 49.18
CA ALA A 194 -26.12 16.47 49.45
C ALA A 194 -25.16 15.34 49.03
N LEU A 195 -25.55 14.07 49.26
CA LEU A 195 -24.75 12.90 48.87
C LEU A 195 -24.68 12.73 47.34
N LEU A 196 -25.79 12.94 46.64
CA LEU A 196 -25.86 12.85 45.18
C LEU A 196 -25.01 13.95 44.52
N GLY A 197 -25.09 15.20 45.01
CA GLY A 197 -24.28 16.30 44.49
C GLY A 197 -22.77 16.05 44.56
N LYS A 198 -22.29 15.48 45.67
CA LYS A 198 -20.86 15.14 45.84
C LYS A 198 -20.39 14.05 44.86
N ARG A 199 -21.24 13.04 44.57
CA ARG A 199 -20.90 11.98 43.60
C ARG A 199 -20.82 12.52 42.17
N GLN A 200 -21.76 13.38 41.79
CA GLN A 200 -21.83 13.90 40.42
C GLN A 200 -20.58 14.74 40.07
N LEU A 201 -20.09 15.54 41.02
CA LEU A 201 -18.82 16.27 40.88
C LEU A 201 -17.61 15.33 40.69
N GLY A 202 -17.56 14.23 41.45
CA GLY A 202 -16.49 13.23 41.31
C GLY A 202 -16.50 12.50 39.96
N ILE A 203 -17.70 12.21 39.41
CA ILE A 203 -17.84 11.57 38.09
C ILE A 203 -17.35 12.52 36.99
N VAL A 204 -17.72 13.80 37.04
CA VAL A 204 -17.29 14.79 36.04
C VAL A 204 -15.77 14.97 36.06
N ALA A 205 -15.15 15.07 37.24
CA ALA A 205 -13.70 15.17 37.37
C ALA A 205 -12.98 13.93 36.80
N ASN A 206 -13.44 12.73 37.14
CA ASN A 206 -12.86 11.49 36.62
C ASN A 206 -13.01 11.35 35.10
N ASN A 207 -14.16 11.75 34.54
CA ASN A 207 -14.39 11.73 33.10
C ASN A 207 -13.45 12.70 32.38
N PHE A 208 -13.21 13.88 32.96
CA PHE A 208 -12.27 14.86 32.43
C PHE A 208 -10.83 14.33 32.42
N ASP A 209 -10.37 13.73 33.54
CA ASP A 209 -9.03 13.12 33.63
C ASP A 209 -8.86 11.94 32.66
N ALA A 210 -9.90 11.12 32.50
CA ALA A 210 -9.89 10.01 31.54
C ALA A 210 -9.79 10.51 30.09
N ALA A 211 -10.53 11.58 29.74
CA ALA A 211 -10.47 12.18 28.41
C ALA A 211 -9.09 12.79 28.12
N LEU A 212 -8.52 13.54 29.06
CA LEU A 212 -7.20 14.17 28.90
C LEU A 212 -6.06 13.15 28.75
N ASN A 213 -6.10 12.05 29.51
CA ASN A 213 -5.06 11.02 29.47
C ASN A 213 -5.26 9.98 28.37
N GLY A 214 -6.46 9.88 27.79
CA GLY A 214 -6.74 9.09 26.59
C GLY A 214 -6.20 9.72 25.30
N MET A 215 -5.83 11.01 25.32
CA MET A 215 -5.32 11.71 24.13
C MET A 215 -3.89 11.23 23.78
N PRO A 216 -3.59 10.99 22.49
CA PRO A 216 -2.26 10.61 22.03
C PRO A 216 -1.24 11.77 22.06
N GLN A 217 -1.74 13.01 22.15
CA GLN A 217 -0.98 14.24 22.23
C GLN A 217 -0.71 14.63 23.68
N GLY A 218 0.44 15.26 23.92
CA GLY A 218 0.71 15.96 25.18
C GLY A 218 -0.09 17.27 25.24
N LEU A 219 -0.71 17.55 26.38
CA LEU A 219 -1.42 18.80 26.63
C LEU A 219 -0.86 19.47 27.88
N LEU A 220 -0.53 20.75 27.74
CA LEU A 220 -0.19 21.67 28.83
C LEU A 220 -1.09 22.89 28.74
N MET A 221 -1.59 23.37 29.88
CA MET A 221 -2.32 24.63 29.96
C MET A 221 -1.56 25.57 30.89
N PHE A 222 -1.39 26.80 30.45
CA PHE A 222 -0.67 27.86 31.17
C PHE A 222 -1.66 28.92 31.61
N ASP A 223 -1.52 29.44 32.83
CA ASP A 223 -2.23 30.64 33.25
C ASP A 223 -1.62 31.93 32.66
N SER A 224 -2.21 33.08 32.99
CA SER A 224 -1.72 34.40 32.59
C SER A 224 -0.32 34.74 33.12
N GLY A 225 0.17 34.02 34.14
CA GLY A 225 1.52 34.12 34.68
C GLY A 225 2.51 33.10 34.09
N GLN A 226 2.14 32.41 32.99
CA GLN A 226 2.93 31.35 32.34
C GLN A 226 3.29 30.18 33.27
N THR A 227 2.43 29.89 34.24
CA THR A 227 2.54 28.73 35.14
C THR A 227 1.60 27.62 34.67
N ILE A 228 2.07 26.38 34.71
CA ILE A 228 1.27 25.24 34.23
C ILE A 228 0.15 24.94 35.22
N THR A 229 -1.10 25.05 34.76
CA THR A 229 -2.31 24.73 35.54
C THR A 229 -2.77 23.30 35.29
N VAL A 230 -2.67 22.81 34.05
CA VAL A 230 -3.06 21.46 33.66
C VAL A 230 -1.95 20.82 32.84
N ALA A 231 -1.67 19.55 33.11
CA ALA A 231 -0.79 18.73 32.32
C ALA A 231 -1.35 17.31 32.24
N ASN A 232 -1.38 16.72 31.05
CA ASN A 232 -1.72 15.31 30.91
C ASN A 232 -0.48 14.41 30.99
N MET A 233 -0.70 13.11 31.19
CA MET A 233 0.38 12.13 31.32
C MET A 233 1.26 12.05 30.07
N ARG A 234 0.70 12.31 28.88
CA ARG A 234 1.44 12.26 27.63
C ARG A 234 2.45 13.41 27.51
N ALA A 235 2.08 14.63 27.94
CA ALA A 235 3.00 15.76 28.01
C ALA A 235 4.14 15.51 28.98
N ALA A 236 3.85 14.95 30.16
CA ALA A 236 4.89 14.56 31.13
C ALA A 236 5.92 13.62 30.51
N LYS A 237 5.46 12.53 29.87
CA LYS A 237 6.37 11.56 29.24
C LYS A 237 7.19 12.16 28.08
N MET A 238 6.58 12.98 27.24
CA MET A 238 7.28 13.66 26.12
C MET A 238 8.37 14.62 26.62
N LEU A 239 8.18 15.21 27.81
CA LEU A 239 9.13 16.09 28.46
C LEU A 239 10.10 15.38 29.43
N GLY A 240 10.02 14.05 29.57
CA GLY A 240 10.93 13.26 30.42
C GLY A 240 10.54 13.18 31.91
N PHE A 241 9.24 13.30 32.22
CA PHE A 241 8.70 13.22 33.58
C PHE A 241 7.71 12.06 33.72
N ASP A 242 7.74 11.37 34.88
CA ASP A 242 6.88 10.21 35.13
C ASP A 242 5.45 10.57 35.51
N ARG A 243 5.23 11.79 36.01
CA ARG A 243 4.00 12.22 36.68
C ARG A 243 3.59 13.64 36.27
N PRO A 244 2.37 13.87 35.77
CA PRO A 244 1.92 15.21 35.37
C PRO A 244 1.86 16.21 36.52
N GLU A 245 1.68 15.75 37.76
CA GLU A 245 1.63 16.59 38.96
C GLU A 245 2.98 17.30 39.22
N THR A 246 4.07 16.77 38.68
CA THR A 246 5.40 17.41 38.78
C THR A 246 5.53 18.65 37.90
N LEU A 247 4.67 18.78 36.89
CA LEU A 247 4.62 19.90 35.96
C LEU A 247 3.72 21.02 36.49
N GLN A 248 2.64 20.68 37.19
CA GLN A 248 1.66 21.64 37.70
C GLN A 248 2.28 22.62 38.71
N GLY A 249 1.88 23.88 38.63
CA GLY A 249 2.33 24.96 39.51
C GLY A 249 3.76 25.46 39.23
N ARG A 250 4.40 25.00 38.15
CA ARG A 250 5.75 25.45 37.75
C ARG A 250 5.70 26.23 36.44
N SER A 251 6.62 27.17 36.28
CA SER A 251 6.84 27.82 34.99
C SER A 251 7.57 26.87 34.04
N LEU A 252 7.37 27.07 32.74
CA LEU A 252 8.02 26.27 31.71
C LEU A 252 9.56 26.31 31.80
N ASP A 253 10.12 27.48 32.10
CA ASP A 253 11.58 27.66 32.21
C ASP A 253 12.21 26.81 33.32
N VAL A 254 11.51 26.67 34.46
CA VAL A 254 11.96 25.81 35.56
C VAL A 254 11.94 24.33 35.13
N LEU A 255 10.95 23.92 34.36
CA LEU A 255 10.82 22.54 33.89
C LEU A 255 11.84 22.18 32.82
N LEU A 256 12.08 23.09 31.86
CA LEU A 256 13.13 22.92 30.86
C LEU A 256 14.52 22.80 31.53
N ARG A 257 14.77 23.56 32.60
CA ARG A 257 16.00 23.45 33.38
C ARG A 257 16.10 22.13 34.17
N LEU A 258 14.99 21.59 34.65
CA LEU A 258 14.98 20.29 35.33
C LEU A 258 15.17 19.13 34.34
N ALA A 259 14.63 19.23 33.13
CA ALA A 259 14.87 18.28 32.07
C ALA A 259 16.34 18.30 31.59
N GLN A 260 16.99 19.47 31.61
CA GLN A 260 18.43 19.63 31.39
C GLN A 260 19.26 18.85 32.43
N LEU A 261 18.98 19.07 33.71
CA LEU A 261 19.73 18.44 34.82
C LEU A 261 19.60 16.90 34.84
N ARG A 262 18.55 16.36 34.20
CA ARG A 262 18.31 14.92 34.04
C ARG A 262 18.89 14.34 32.75
N GLY A 263 19.57 15.15 31.92
CA GLY A 263 20.21 14.69 30.69
C GLY A 263 19.27 14.45 29.50
N HIS A 264 18.04 14.97 29.54
CA HIS A 264 17.07 14.76 28.45
C HIS A 264 17.28 15.68 27.24
N PHE A 265 18.02 16.79 27.39
CA PHE A 265 18.29 17.76 26.33
C PHE A 265 19.74 18.26 26.39
N ASN A 266 20.36 18.44 25.22
CA ASN A 266 21.69 19.07 25.09
C ASN A 266 21.57 20.61 25.16
N ASP A 267 22.66 21.32 25.43
CA ASP A 267 22.66 22.78 25.64
C ASP A 267 22.17 23.57 24.41
N ASP A 268 22.64 23.23 23.21
CA ASP A 268 22.20 23.87 21.95
C ASP A 268 20.70 23.63 21.69
N THR A 269 20.25 22.42 21.99
CA THR A 269 18.86 21.99 21.80
C THR A 269 17.92 22.75 22.75
N LEU A 270 18.32 22.92 24.01
CA LEU A 270 17.57 23.67 25.02
C LEU A 270 17.47 25.16 24.72
N ALA A 271 18.55 25.77 24.24
CA ALA A 271 18.55 27.16 23.82
C ALA A 271 17.54 27.39 22.69
N SER A 272 17.53 26.51 21.68
CA SER A 272 16.57 26.58 20.58
C SER A 272 15.12 26.36 21.04
N LEU A 273 14.88 25.42 21.95
CA LEU A 273 13.55 25.11 22.47
C LEU A 273 12.98 26.27 23.30
N ARG A 274 13.80 26.91 24.14
CA ARG A 274 13.37 28.08 24.93
C ARG A 274 12.90 29.22 24.06
N VAL A 275 13.63 29.54 22.98
CA VAL A 275 13.25 30.60 22.04
C VAL A 275 11.92 30.25 21.38
N LYS A 276 11.79 29.04 20.83
CA LYS A 276 10.56 28.57 20.18
C LYS A 276 9.36 28.60 21.12
N MET A 277 9.51 28.14 22.35
CA MET A 277 8.42 28.10 23.32
C MET A 277 8.00 29.50 23.78
N ARG A 278 8.95 30.45 23.89
CA ARG A 278 8.63 31.84 24.20
C ARG A 278 7.83 32.49 23.07
N ASP A 279 8.24 32.26 21.81
CA ASP A 279 7.51 32.78 20.64
C ASP A 279 6.08 32.21 20.56
N LEU A 280 5.90 30.94 20.93
CA LEU A 280 4.59 30.29 21.00
C LEU A 280 3.72 30.83 22.13
N LEU A 281 4.26 30.98 23.35
CA LEU A 281 3.50 31.43 24.52
C LEU A 281 3.14 32.93 24.45
N ASN A 282 3.98 33.73 23.81
CA ASN A 282 3.70 35.16 23.59
C ASN A 282 2.82 35.42 22.35
N GLY A 283 2.45 34.37 21.60
CA GLY A 283 1.58 34.47 20.44
C GLY A 283 2.25 34.97 19.15
N SER A 284 3.58 35.14 19.14
CA SER A 284 4.35 35.51 17.94
C SER A 284 4.30 34.43 16.85
N LYS A 285 4.12 33.17 17.27
CA LYS A 285 3.89 32.01 16.40
C LYS A 285 2.79 31.14 16.98
N GLN A 286 2.03 30.47 16.13
CA GLN A 286 1.02 29.50 16.57
C GLN A 286 1.54 28.05 16.56
N ARG A 287 2.56 27.76 15.75
CA ARG A 287 3.11 26.41 15.56
C ARG A 287 4.62 26.47 15.32
N ASP A 288 5.36 25.55 15.92
CA ASP A 288 6.79 25.35 15.65
C ASP A 288 7.18 23.88 15.88
N THR A 289 8.25 23.44 15.23
CA THR A 289 8.74 22.05 15.29
C THR A 289 10.09 21.99 15.95
N PHE A 290 10.32 20.98 16.76
CA PHE A 290 11.55 20.77 17.50
C PHE A 290 12.03 19.33 17.36
N VAL A 291 13.34 19.16 17.19
CA VAL A 291 13.96 17.85 17.07
C VAL A 291 14.72 17.56 18.37
N SER A 292 14.39 16.45 19.00
CA SER A 292 15.06 16.00 20.23
C SER A 292 16.42 15.35 19.91
N PRO A 293 17.33 15.23 20.90
CA PRO A 293 18.61 14.55 20.72
C PRO A 293 18.50 13.09 20.26
N ALA A 294 17.37 12.43 20.50
CA ALA A 294 17.08 11.07 20.05
C ALA A 294 16.47 11.02 18.62
N ASN A 295 16.65 12.07 17.83
CA ASN A 295 16.11 12.24 16.47
C ASN A 295 14.57 12.10 16.37
N ARG A 296 13.84 12.45 17.43
CA ARG A 296 12.36 12.55 17.39
C ARG A 296 11.91 13.95 17.05
N HIS A 297 10.91 14.06 16.19
CA HIS A 297 10.29 15.31 15.78
C HIS A 297 9.04 15.56 16.61
N TYR A 298 9.04 16.64 17.39
CA TYR A 298 7.89 17.11 18.15
C TYR A 298 7.37 18.42 17.57
N GLU A 299 6.06 18.49 17.40
CA GLU A 299 5.36 19.68 16.96
C GLU A 299 4.61 20.30 18.12
N PHE A 300 4.81 21.60 18.32
CA PHE A 300 4.19 22.38 19.38
C PHE A 300 3.18 23.33 18.75
N THR A 301 1.94 23.31 19.24
CA THR A 301 0.87 24.21 18.81
C THR A 301 0.32 24.95 20.02
N ALA A 302 0.36 26.28 19.98
CA ALA A 302 -0.14 27.14 21.05
C ALA A 302 -1.46 27.81 20.62
N THR A 303 -2.47 27.69 21.46
CA THR A 303 -3.77 28.35 21.29
C THR A 303 -4.05 29.22 22.51
N PRO A 304 -3.99 30.56 22.37
CA PRO A 304 -4.32 31.45 23.47
C PRO A 304 -5.83 31.40 23.77
N ASP A 305 -6.18 31.35 25.05
CA ASP A 305 -7.53 31.39 25.58
C ASP A 305 -7.70 32.63 26.50
N PRO A 306 -8.65 33.54 26.20
CA PRO A 306 -8.82 34.78 26.95
C PRO A 306 -9.14 34.62 28.45
N GLN A 307 -9.65 33.47 28.88
CA GLN A 307 -10.09 33.25 30.26
C GLN A 307 -9.14 32.32 31.04
N HIS A 308 -8.45 31.40 30.35
CA HIS A 308 -7.68 30.33 30.97
C HIS A 308 -6.18 30.36 30.61
N GLY A 309 -5.72 31.34 29.83
CA GLY A 309 -4.31 31.59 29.50
C GLY A 309 -3.91 31.00 28.14
N THR A 310 -2.99 30.04 28.07
CA THR A 310 -2.56 29.44 26.78
C THR A 310 -2.59 27.92 26.85
N VAL A 311 -3.24 27.28 25.89
CA VAL A 311 -3.21 25.83 25.70
C VAL A 311 -2.08 25.48 24.74
N LEU A 312 -1.19 24.58 25.16
CA LEU A 312 -0.11 24.07 24.35
C LEU A 312 -0.29 22.57 24.12
N VAL A 313 -0.35 22.19 22.85
CA VAL A 313 -0.43 20.80 22.41
C VAL A 313 0.91 20.37 21.84
N ILE A 314 1.40 19.21 22.28
CA ILE A 314 2.64 18.59 21.86
C ILE A 314 2.30 17.29 21.11
N GLN A 315 2.74 17.18 19.87
CA GLN A 315 2.53 15.99 19.04
C GLN A 315 3.84 15.40 18.57
N ASP A 316 4.01 14.08 18.72
CA ASP A 316 5.11 13.36 18.09
C ASP A 316 4.79 13.14 16.60
N VAL A 317 5.53 13.81 15.73
CA VAL A 317 5.39 13.77 14.27
C VAL A 317 6.56 13.04 13.61
N THR A 318 7.36 12.30 14.37
CA THR A 318 8.55 11.58 13.88
C THR A 318 8.22 10.69 12.68
N ARG A 319 7.18 9.85 12.78
CA ARG A 319 6.75 9.00 11.64
C ARG A 319 6.37 9.79 10.40
N ARG A 320 5.75 10.97 10.57
CA ARG A 320 5.37 11.83 9.43
C ARG A 320 6.61 12.45 8.80
N ALA A 321 7.53 12.97 9.63
CA ALA A 321 8.78 13.56 9.17
C ALA A 321 9.68 12.52 8.47
N ASP A 322 9.80 11.31 9.02
CA ASP A 322 10.56 10.21 8.42
C ASP A 322 9.95 9.78 7.09
N ALA A 323 8.62 9.67 7.02
CA ALA A 323 7.90 9.34 5.79
C ALA A 323 8.08 10.44 4.73
N GLU A 324 7.97 11.71 5.09
CA GLU A 324 8.21 12.85 4.19
C GLU A 324 9.66 12.87 3.69
N ALA A 325 10.64 12.62 4.55
CA ALA A 325 12.05 12.51 4.17
C ALA A 325 12.27 11.33 3.20
N GLN A 326 11.64 10.18 3.47
CA GLN A 326 11.72 9.01 2.59
C GLN A 326 11.01 9.26 1.25
N ILE A 327 9.85 9.92 1.24
CA ILE A 327 9.16 10.33 0.01
C ILE A 327 10.04 11.26 -0.81
N ASN A 328 10.64 12.27 -0.18
CA ASN A 328 11.58 13.18 -0.85
C ASN A 328 12.79 12.44 -1.42
N ARG A 329 13.30 11.44 -0.70
CA ARG A 329 14.40 10.59 -1.18
C ARG A 329 13.96 9.72 -2.37
N MET A 330 12.80 9.08 -2.32
CA MET A 330 12.25 8.28 -3.44
C MET A 330 11.91 9.13 -4.67
N ALA A 331 11.51 10.39 -4.47
CA ALA A 331 11.26 11.32 -5.55
C ALA A 331 12.55 11.76 -6.27
N ARG A 332 13.71 11.62 -5.62
CA ARG A 332 15.00 12.13 -6.10
C ARG A 332 16.02 11.04 -6.46
N TYR A 333 15.90 9.85 -5.89
CA TYR A 333 16.88 8.77 -6.08
C TYR A 333 16.20 7.46 -6.47
N ASP A 334 16.87 6.67 -7.31
CA ASP A 334 16.46 5.31 -7.64
C ASP A 334 16.55 4.42 -6.40
N SER A 335 15.46 3.74 -6.07
CA SER A 335 15.35 2.95 -4.84
C SER A 335 16.23 1.70 -4.86
N LEU A 336 16.62 1.21 -6.04
CA LEU A 336 17.42 -0.01 -6.18
C LEU A 336 18.92 0.28 -6.06
N THR A 337 19.40 1.27 -6.80
CA THR A 337 20.84 1.57 -6.92
C THR A 337 21.29 2.72 -6.02
N GLY A 338 20.37 3.56 -5.53
CA GLY A 338 20.70 4.76 -4.75
C GLY A 338 21.26 5.92 -5.58
N LEU A 339 21.40 5.76 -6.90
CA LEU A 339 21.78 6.84 -7.81
C LEU A 339 20.65 7.88 -7.95
N PRO A 340 20.95 9.14 -8.30
CA PRO A 340 19.95 10.10 -8.75
C PRO A 340 19.01 9.47 -9.79
N ASN A 341 17.72 9.75 -9.70
CA ASN A 341 16.77 9.39 -10.76
C ASN A 341 16.70 10.48 -11.84
N ARG A 342 15.89 10.27 -12.87
CA ARG A 342 15.70 11.22 -13.97
C ARG A 342 15.36 12.64 -13.51
N SER A 343 14.52 12.80 -12.49
CA SER A 343 14.11 14.13 -11.99
C SER A 343 15.27 14.84 -11.28
N GLN A 344 16.05 14.13 -10.46
CA GLN A 344 17.18 14.70 -9.75
C GLN A 344 18.40 14.93 -10.65
N PHE A 345 18.55 14.16 -11.73
CA PHE A 345 19.66 14.31 -12.67
C PHE A 345 19.76 15.72 -13.22
N ALA A 346 18.66 16.34 -13.65
CA ALA A 346 18.68 17.70 -14.18
C ALA A 346 19.17 18.74 -13.16
N GLU A 347 18.76 18.62 -11.89
CA GLU A 347 19.22 19.51 -10.82
C GLU A 347 20.73 19.34 -10.57
N VAL A 348 21.21 18.09 -10.44
CA VAL A 348 22.62 17.80 -10.14
C VAL A 348 23.51 18.13 -11.33
N ALA A 349 23.06 17.84 -12.55
CA ALA A 349 23.73 18.17 -13.79
C ALA A 349 23.89 19.69 -13.94
N SER A 350 22.84 20.47 -13.68
CA SER A 350 22.92 21.94 -13.73
C SER A 350 23.89 22.51 -12.70
N ALA A 351 23.90 21.96 -11.47
CA ALA A 351 24.85 22.37 -10.44
C ALA A 351 26.29 22.01 -10.83
N TYR A 352 26.49 20.80 -11.39
CA TYR A 352 27.78 20.33 -11.87
C TYR A 352 28.31 21.21 -13.01
N THR A 353 27.52 21.47 -14.04
CA THR A 353 27.94 22.26 -15.22
C THR A 353 28.25 23.71 -14.86
N GLY A 354 27.59 24.26 -13.83
CA GLY A 354 27.88 25.59 -13.30
C GLY A 354 29.28 25.75 -12.68
N THR A 355 29.96 24.63 -12.36
CA THR A 355 31.33 24.62 -11.82
C THR A 355 32.41 24.41 -12.89
N VAL A 356 32.01 24.15 -14.13
CA VAL A 356 32.92 23.82 -15.23
C VAL A 356 33.51 25.09 -15.87
N GLN A 357 34.78 25.03 -16.29
CA GLN A 357 35.46 26.15 -16.94
C GLN A 357 34.85 26.50 -18.31
N LEU A 358 34.81 27.80 -18.63
CA LEU A 358 34.44 28.29 -19.96
C LEU A 358 35.38 27.71 -21.03
N GLY A 359 34.79 27.09 -22.06
CA GLY A 359 35.51 26.44 -23.16
C GLY A 359 35.72 24.93 -23.00
N ALA A 360 35.33 24.34 -21.87
CA ALA A 360 35.32 22.88 -21.72
C ALA A 360 34.21 22.23 -22.56
N GLN A 361 34.42 20.96 -22.92
CA GLN A 361 33.42 20.08 -23.48
C GLN A 361 32.64 19.39 -22.36
N ILE A 362 31.34 19.20 -22.57
CA ILE A 362 30.50 18.36 -21.73
C ILE A 362 30.09 17.15 -22.56
N ALA A 363 30.29 15.96 -22.01
CA ALA A 363 29.85 14.71 -22.61
C ALA A 363 28.71 14.12 -21.79
N LEU A 364 27.63 13.73 -22.47
CA LEU A 364 26.53 12.95 -21.91
C LEU A 364 26.56 11.57 -22.55
N MET A 365 26.66 10.53 -21.72
CA MET A 365 26.57 9.13 -22.12
C MET A 365 25.24 8.55 -21.68
N VAL A 366 24.53 7.89 -22.58
CA VAL A 366 23.44 6.96 -22.26
C VAL A 366 23.99 5.55 -22.42
N VAL A 367 23.81 4.71 -21.41
CA VAL A 367 24.40 3.38 -21.31
C VAL A 367 23.30 2.37 -21.08
N ASP A 368 23.29 1.30 -21.86
CA ASP A 368 22.28 0.25 -21.84
C ASP A 368 22.94 -1.11 -21.64
N ILE A 369 22.42 -1.89 -20.69
CA ILE A 369 22.93 -3.22 -20.34
C ILE A 369 22.27 -4.28 -21.23
N ASP A 370 23.07 -4.94 -22.07
CA ASP A 370 22.56 -5.99 -22.93
C ASP A 370 22.14 -7.23 -22.14
N GLY A 371 20.98 -7.79 -22.49
CA GLY A 371 20.58 -9.10 -21.99
C GLY A 371 20.19 -9.12 -20.52
N LEU A 372 19.88 -7.97 -19.91
CA LEU A 372 19.32 -7.93 -18.55
C LEU A 372 18.02 -8.75 -18.47
N LYS A 373 17.17 -8.67 -19.50
CA LYS A 373 15.96 -9.51 -19.61
C LYS A 373 16.29 -11.00 -19.61
N ARG A 374 17.23 -11.45 -20.44
CA ARG A 374 17.68 -12.84 -20.48
C ARG A 374 18.26 -13.29 -19.14
N THR A 375 18.99 -12.41 -18.45
CA THR A 375 19.52 -12.66 -17.11
C THR A 375 18.38 -12.84 -16.10
N ASN A 376 17.36 -11.97 -16.13
CA ASN A 376 16.16 -12.11 -15.30
C ASN A 376 15.40 -13.40 -15.60
N ASP A 377 15.26 -13.78 -16.87
CA ASP A 377 14.56 -14.98 -17.29
C ASP A 377 15.32 -16.26 -16.87
N THR A 378 16.65 -16.20 -16.81
CA THR A 378 17.51 -17.36 -16.46
C THR A 378 17.72 -17.51 -14.95
N PHE A 379 17.98 -16.41 -14.24
CA PHE A 379 18.43 -16.41 -12.84
C PHE A 379 17.40 -15.78 -11.87
N GLY A 380 16.32 -15.21 -12.39
CA GLY A 380 15.28 -14.53 -11.62
C GLY A 380 15.59 -13.06 -11.32
N HIS A 381 14.53 -12.26 -11.13
CA HIS A 381 14.60 -10.81 -10.90
C HIS A 381 15.51 -10.39 -9.74
N ARG A 382 15.62 -11.20 -8.67
CA ARG A 382 16.52 -10.88 -7.54
C ARG A 382 17.98 -10.78 -7.98
N ILE A 383 18.43 -11.67 -8.87
CA ILE A 383 19.82 -11.66 -9.36
C ILE A 383 20.03 -10.51 -10.34
N GLY A 384 19.03 -10.18 -11.18
CA GLY A 384 19.09 -8.98 -12.01
C GLY A 384 19.15 -7.68 -11.20
N ASP A 385 18.42 -7.59 -10.10
CA ASP A 385 18.48 -6.45 -9.18
C ASP A 385 19.86 -6.29 -8.54
N GLU A 386 20.49 -7.40 -8.13
CA GLU A 386 21.85 -7.37 -7.61
C GLU A 386 22.89 -7.04 -8.68
N LEU A 387 22.68 -7.51 -9.92
CA LEU A 387 23.51 -7.12 -11.07
C LEU A 387 23.43 -5.62 -11.31
N LEU A 388 22.23 -5.03 -11.27
CA LEU A 388 22.03 -3.58 -11.42
C LEU A 388 22.73 -2.78 -10.32
N ARG A 389 22.71 -3.26 -9.06
CA ARG A 389 23.48 -2.64 -7.97
C ARG A 389 24.98 -2.74 -8.23
N ALA A 390 25.48 -3.92 -8.59
CA ALA A 390 26.89 -4.13 -8.88
C ALA A 390 27.36 -3.29 -10.09
N PHE A 391 26.50 -3.12 -11.10
CA PHE A 391 26.74 -2.23 -12.23
C PHE A 391 26.81 -0.77 -11.80
N ALA A 392 25.85 -0.30 -10.99
CA ALA A 392 25.85 1.06 -10.45
C ALA A 392 27.11 1.35 -9.62
N ASP A 393 27.51 0.43 -8.75
CA ASP A 393 28.72 0.55 -7.92
C ASP A 393 29.99 0.60 -8.78
N ARG A 394 30.08 -0.29 -9.80
CA ARG A 394 31.21 -0.30 -10.73
C ARG A 394 31.27 0.98 -11.56
N LEU A 395 30.13 1.47 -12.04
CA LEU A 395 30.02 2.72 -12.79
C LEU A 395 30.43 3.92 -11.92
N ALA A 396 29.99 3.98 -10.67
CA ALA A 396 30.38 5.00 -9.71
C ALA A 396 31.89 4.96 -9.38
N SER A 397 32.51 3.78 -9.42
CA SER A 397 33.95 3.63 -9.16
C SER A 397 34.85 4.24 -10.24
N VAL A 398 34.35 4.41 -11.47
CA VAL A 398 35.12 4.97 -12.57
C VAL A 398 35.47 6.44 -12.32
N ASP A 399 34.57 7.19 -11.66
CA ASP A 399 34.64 8.65 -11.69
C ASP A 399 33.86 9.39 -10.59
N ALA A 400 33.92 8.87 -9.36
CA ALA A 400 33.10 9.32 -8.23
C ALA A 400 33.20 10.83 -7.88
N SER A 401 34.24 11.55 -8.34
CA SER A 401 34.45 12.97 -8.01
C SER A 401 34.31 13.93 -9.20
N GLN A 402 34.15 13.44 -10.43
CA GLN A 402 34.12 14.29 -11.63
C GLN A 402 33.02 13.92 -12.64
N ALA A 403 32.05 13.08 -12.30
CA ALA A 403 30.89 12.80 -13.14
C ALA A 403 29.57 12.81 -12.34
N VAL A 404 28.48 13.19 -13.00
CA VAL A 404 27.12 12.99 -12.50
C VAL A 404 26.60 11.70 -13.10
N ILE A 405 26.19 10.76 -12.26
CA ILE A 405 25.70 9.45 -12.67
C ILE A 405 24.25 9.32 -12.22
N SER A 406 23.38 8.78 -13.06
CA SER A 406 21.96 8.58 -12.79
C SER A 406 21.47 7.28 -13.42
N ARG A 407 20.37 6.74 -12.89
CA ARG A 407 19.64 5.63 -13.51
C ARG A 407 18.23 6.10 -13.86
N PHE A 408 17.88 6.02 -15.14
CA PHE A 408 16.60 6.54 -15.64
C PHE A 408 15.49 5.47 -15.59
N GLY A 409 15.86 4.18 -15.59
CA GLY A 409 14.95 3.06 -15.37
C GLY A 409 15.44 1.78 -16.06
N SER A 410 14.82 0.63 -15.76
CA SER A 410 15.14 -0.68 -16.38
C SER A 410 16.65 -1.00 -16.35
N ASP A 411 17.34 -0.83 -17.47
CA ASP A 411 18.73 -1.12 -17.79
C ASP A 411 19.51 0.15 -18.22
N GLU A 412 18.90 1.32 -18.16
CA GLU A 412 19.43 2.58 -18.69
C GLU A 412 20.11 3.43 -17.59
N PHE A 413 21.39 3.74 -17.82
CA PHE A 413 22.21 4.59 -16.98
C PHE A 413 22.68 5.82 -17.78
N VAL A 414 22.68 6.98 -17.13
CA VAL A 414 23.10 8.24 -17.73
C VAL A 414 24.29 8.80 -16.97
N LEU A 415 25.32 9.21 -17.71
CA LEU A 415 26.50 9.85 -17.16
C LEU A 415 26.73 11.20 -17.82
N LEU A 416 27.14 12.17 -17.03
CA LEU A 416 27.54 13.50 -17.50
C LEU A 416 28.91 13.86 -16.91
N PHE A 417 29.85 14.26 -17.75
CA PHE A 417 31.15 14.73 -17.28
C PHE A 417 31.73 15.82 -18.20
N ALA A 418 32.62 16.63 -17.63
CA ALA A 418 33.38 17.64 -18.34
C ALA A 418 34.73 17.10 -18.82
N ALA A 419 35.19 17.58 -19.98
CA ALA A 419 36.50 17.31 -20.54
C ALA A 419 37.10 18.60 -21.10
N THR A 420 38.43 18.71 -21.15
CA THR A 420 39.14 19.88 -21.68
C THR A 420 39.12 19.95 -23.20
N SER A 421 38.93 18.81 -23.88
CA SER A 421 38.83 18.72 -25.34
C SER A 421 37.88 17.59 -25.77
N HIS A 422 37.52 17.58 -27.06
CA HIS A 422 36.72 16.51 -27.65
C HIS A 422 37.45 15.16 -27.56
N ASP A 423 38.74 15.12 -27.87
CA ASP A 423 39.55 13.88 -27.81
C ASP A 423 39.66 13.33 -26.38
N GLU A 424 39.77 14.20 -25.37
CA GLU A 424 39.75 13.77 -23.97
C GLU A 424 38.38 13.18 -23.59
N ALA A 425 37.28 13.77 -24.07
CA ALA A 425 35.95 13.23 -23.83
C ALA A 425 35.82 11.81 -24.39
N LEU A 426 36.30 11.56 -25.62
CA LEU A 426 36.31 10.23 -26.25
C LEU A 426 37.17 9.22 -25.47
N LEU A 427 38.37 9.61 -25.06
CA LEU A 427 39.23 8.74 -24.24
C LEU A 427 38.58 8.38 -22.90
N ARG A 428 37.80 9.29 -22.32
CA ARG A 428 37.06 9.05 -21.08
C ARG A 428 35.87 8.12 -21.29
N VAL A 429 35.13 8.27 -22.39
CA VAL A 429 34.09 7.31 -22.83
C VAL A 429 34.68 5.91 -22.94
N GLU A 430 35.81 5.76 -23.63
CA GLU A 430 36.46 4.44 -23.79
C GLU A 430 36.82 3.82 -22.45
N ARG A 431 37.36 4.61 -21.52
CA ARG A 431 37.70 4.16 -20.17
C ARG A 431 36.46 3.71 -19.37
N VAL A 432 35.37 4.48 -19.44
CA VAL A 432 34.09 4.12 -18.81
C VAL A 432 33.59 2.79 -19.38
N MET A 433 33.51 2.67 -20.71
CA MET A 433 33.04 1.46 -21.39
C MET A 433 33.90 0.25 -21.08
N ALA A 434 35.23 0.39 -21.05
CA ALA A 434 36.15 -0.69 -20.68
C ALA A 434 35.98 -1.17 -19.24
N THR A 435 35.62 -0.27 -18.32
CA THR A 435 35.46 -0.60 -16.90
C THR A 435 34.13 -1.29 -16.63
N ILE A 436 33.05 -0.84 -17.26
CA ILE A 436 31.70 -1.38 -17.01
C ILE A 436 31.38 -2.63 -17.83
N SER A 437 32.10 -2.85 -18.93
CA SER A 437 32.00 -4.09 -19.71
C SER A 437 32.67 -5.27 -18.99
N GLY A 438 32.14 -6.48 -19.17
CA GLY A 438 32.81 -7.71 -18.75
C GLY A 438 32.02 -8.53 -17.72
N GLN A 439 32.74 -9.31 -16.91
CA GLN A 439 32.13 -10.24 -15.97
C GLN A 439 31.73 -9.57 -14.64
N TYR A 440 30.58 -9.99 -14.12
CA TYR A 440 30.04 -9.60 -12.82
C TYR A 440 29.85 -10.86 -11.98
N ILE A 441 30.30 -10.80 -10.72
CA ILE A 441 30.10 -11.88 -9.75
C ILE A 441 28.97 -11.44 -8.82
N VAL A 442 27.82 -12.10 -8.95
CA VAL A 442 26.60 -11.74 -8.22
C VAL A 442 25.97 -13.00 -7.62
N SER A 443 25.77 -13.01 -6.29
CA SER A 443 25.23 -14.19 -5.59
C SER A 443 25.94 -15.52 -5.96
N GLY A 444 27.26 -15.49 -6.20
CA GLY A 444 28.06 -16.66 -6.59
C GLY A 444 27.97 -17.08 -8.07
N HIS A 445 27.26 -16.32 -8.91
CA HIS A 445 27.18 -16.56 -10.35
C HIS A 445 28.10 -15.60 -11.10
N GLU A 446 28.81 -16.11 -12.10
CA GLU A 446 29.55 -15.31 -13.07
C GLU A 446 28.65 -14.97 -14.26
N ILE A 447 28.34 -13.69 -14.42
CA ILE A 447 27.46 -13.19 -15.46
C ILE A 447 28.29 -12.29 -16.38
N LEU A 448 28.40 -12.66 -17.64
CA LEU A 448 29.00 -11.82 -18.67
C LEU A 448 27.92 -10.90 -19.24
N ILE A 449 28.12 -9.58 -19.13
CA ILE A 449 27.21 -8.59 -19.72
C ILE A 449 27.87 -7.85 -20.88
N GLY A 450 27.10 -7.64 -21.93
CA GLY A 450 27.37 -6.65 -22.97
C GLY A 450 26.84 -5.28 -22.53
N VAL A 451 27.42 -4.22 -23.05
CA VAL A 451 26.99 -2.85 -22.78
C VAL A 451 27.12 -2.05 -24.06
N HIS A 452 26.06 -1.34 -24.43
CA HIS A 452 26.09 -0.35 -25.50
C HIS A 452 25.97 1.05 -24.92
N SER A 453 26.64 2.04 -25.53
CA SER A 453 26.49 3.44 -25.13
C SER A 453 26.38 4.39 -26.32
N GLY A 454 25.47 5.34 -26.21
CA GLY A 454 25.43 6.51 -27.07
C GLY A 454 25.98 7.73 -26.36
N VAL A 455 26.72 8.57 -27.08
CA VAL A 455 27.42 9.73 -26.50
C VAL A 455 27.08 11.00 -27.26
N ALA A 456 26.70 12.05 -26.56
CA ALA A 456 26.60 13.41 -27.10
C ALA A 456 27.66 14.30 -26.46
N ILE A 457 28.41 15.03 -27.28
CA ILE A 457 29.44 15.98 -26.82
C ILE A 457 29.06 17.38 -27.28
N ALA A 458 29.06 18.35 -26.36
CA ALA A 458 28.77 19.74 -26.66
C ALA A 458 29.68 20.69 -25.87
N GLU A 459 29.88 21.90 -26.39
CA GLU A 459 30.54 22.97 -25.64
C GLU A 459 29.69 23.35 -24.41
N ALA A 460 30.33 23.57 -23.26
CA ALA A 460 29.63 23.94 -22.02
C ALA A 460 28.75 25.19 -22.17
N THR A 461 29.05 26.09 -23.10
CA THR A 461 28.28 27.31 -23.41
C THR A 461 27.02 27.07 -24.23
N LYS A 462 26.87 25.90 -24.86
CA LYS A 462 25.72 25.49 -25.67
C LYS A 462 24.98 24.29 -25.06
N LEU A 463 25.11 24.12 -23.74
CA LEU A 463 24.54 22.99 -23.02
C LEU A 463 23.01 23.05 -23.03
N ASP A 464 22.40 22.06 -23.68
CA ASP A 464 20.99 21.70 -23.49
C ASP A 464 20.94 20.21 -23.15
N LEU A 465 20.71 19.89 -21.87
CA LEU A 465 20.71 18.52 -21.38
C LEU A 465 19.64 17.65 -22.05
N ALA A 466 18.49 18.22 -22.43
CA ALA A 466 17.42 17.47 -23.08
C ALA A 466 17.82 17.14 -24.53
N ALA A 467 18.39 18.10 -25.26
CA ALA A 467 18.90 17.88 -26.60
C ALA A 467 20.10 16.90 -26.60
N MET A 468 21.02 17.03 -25.64
CA MET A 468 22.14 16.10 -25.50
C MET A 468 21.70 14.67 -25.17
N HIS A 469 20.71 14.51 -24.30
CA HIS A 469 20.14 13.18 -24.01
C HIS A 469 19.53 12.56 -25.27
N MET A 470 18.70 13.32 -26.00
CA MET A 470 18.10 12.86 -27.26
C MET A 470 19.17 12.47 -28.29
N ASN A 471 20.22 13.28 -28.41
CA ASN A 471 21.34 13.00 -29.31
C ASN A 471 22.13 11.74 -28.90
N ALA A 472 22.33 11.55 -27.60
CA ALA A 472 22.97 10.35 -27.07
C ALA A 472 22.09 9.10 -27.30
N ASP A 473 20.77 9.17 -27.14
CA ASP A 473 19.85 8.06 -27.46
C ASP A 473 19.93 7.66 -28.93
N LEU A 474 19.99 8.65 -29.84
CA LEU A 474 20.16 8.38 -31.27
C LEU A 474 21.49 7.68 -31.58
N ALA A 475 22.56 8.08 -30.89
CA ALA A 475 23.86 7.42 -31.03
C ALA A 475 23.85 6.00 -30.43
N LEU A 476 23.10 5.77 -29.34
CA LEU A 476 22.94 4.46 -28.73
C LEU A 476 22.27 3.47 -29.69
N ASP A 477 21.22 3.92 -30.40
CA ASP A 477 20.56 3.13 -31.43
C ASP A 477 21.49 2.72 -32.58
N VAL A 478 22.45 3.59 -32.94
CA VAL A 478 23.48 3.27 -33.93
C VAL A 478 24.44 2.21 -33.37
N ALA A 479 24.90 2.39 -32.14
CA ALA A 479 25.78 1.43 -31.47
C ALA A 479 25.13 0.03 -31.38
N LYS A 480 23.84 -0.04 -31.04
CA LYS A 480 23.10 -1.33 -30.95
C LYS A 480 22.95 -2.07 -32.28
N LYS A 481 22.89 -1.36 -33.41
CA LYS A 481 22.72 -1.96 -34.75
C LYS A 481 24.05 -2.45 -35.34
N GLU A 482 25.14 -1.77 -35.03
CA GLU A 482 26.46 -2.16 -35.49
C GLU A 482 27.12 -3.11 -34.48
N THR A 483 27.05 -4.43 -34.72
CA THR A 483 27.57 -5.47 -33.80
C THR A 483 29.06 -5.33 -33.46
N GLN A 484 29.82 -4.52 -34.20
CA GLN A 484 31.23 -4.22 -33.90
C GLN A 484 31.44 -3.01 -32.98
N LYS A 485 30.43 -2.16 -32.76
CA LYS A 485 30.56 -0.91 -31.99
C LYS A 485 29.85 -1.02 -30.64
N LYS A 486 30.63 -1.07 -29.56
CA LYS A 486 30.12 -0.99 -28.18
C LYS A 486 29.62 0.40 -27.81
N TRP A 487 30.03 1.44 -28.53
CA TRP A 487 29.52 2.80 -28.33
C TRP A 487 29.63 3.62 -29.62
N ALA A 488 28.84 4.70 -29.70
CA ALA A 488 28.89 5.65 -30.80
C ALA A 488 28.70 7.08 -30.28
N VAL A 489 29.32 8.05 -30.96
CA VAL A 489 29.14 9.48 -30.70
C VAL A 489 28.16 10.05 -31.72
N PHE A 490 27.27 10.90 -31.24
CA PHE A 490 26.34 11.63 -32.07
C PHE A 490 27.08 12.52 -33.06
N VAL A 491 26.71 12.41 -34.34
CA VAL A 491 27.13 13.30 -35.42
C VAL A 491 25.85 13.79 -36.11
N ASP A 492 25.81 15.03 -36.61
CA ASP A 492 24.59 15.63 -37.20
C ASP A 492 23.94 14.79 -38.31
N THR A 493 24.70 13.93 -39.00
CA THR A 493 24.18 12.97 -39.98
C THR A 493 23.20 11.95 -39.37
N MET A 494 23.31 11.66 -38.07
CA MET A 494 22.43 10.74 -37.33
C MET A 494 21.02 11.32 -37.14
N ASP A 495 20.86 12.62 -36.84
CA ASP A 495 19.53 13.27 -36.75
C ASP A 495 18.81 13.25 -38.12
N HIS A 496 19.56 13.47 -39.21
CA HIS A 496 18.99 13.37 -40.57
C HIS A 496 18.51 11.94 -40.87
N SER A 497 19.28 10.92 -40.50
CA SER A 497 18.89 9.51 -40.70
C SER A 497 17.65 9.12 -39.89
N PHE A 498 17.54 9.61 -38.65
CA PHE A 498 16.39 9.36 -37.78
C PHE A 498 15.12 10.04 -38.30
N ARG A 499 15.21 11.32 -38.68
CA ARG A 499 14.08 12.04 -39.29
C ARG A 499 13.67 11.43 -40.63
N SER A 500 14.64 10.99 -41.45
CA SER A 500 14.36 10.29 -42.70
C SER A 500 13.65 8.97 -42.45
N LYS A 501 14.06 8.19 -41.44
CA LYS A 501 13.40 6.94 -41.06
C LYS A 501 11.98 7.18 -40.55
N GLN A 502 11.76 8.22 -39.74
CA GLN A 502 10.42 8.55 -39.25
C GLN A 502 9.48 9.00 -40.38
N ARG A 503 10.01 9.73 -41.36
CA ARG A 503 9.30 10.08 -42.59
C ARG A 503 8.95 8.83 -43.40
N LEU A 504 9.93 7.94 -43.62
CA LEU A 504 9.72 6.66 -44.30
C LEU A 504 8.65 5.79 -43.62
N LYS A 505 8.60 5.74 -42.28
CA LYS A 505 7.52 5.06 -41.56
C LYS A 505 6.14 5.65 -41.89
N GLY A 506 6.04 6.98 -41.91
CA GLY A 506 4.81 7.67 -42.30
C GLY A 506 4.38 7.34 -43.73
N ASP A 507 5.33 7.40 -44.67
CA ASP A 507 5.11 7.15 -46.09
C ASP A 507 4.81 5.66 -46.38
N LEU A 508 5.45 4.73 -45.66
CA LEU A 508 5.18 3.28 -45.75
C LEU A 508 3.75 2.95 -45.33
N ARG A 509 3.27 3.52 -44.22
CA ARG A 509 1.87 3.33 -43.79
C ARG A 509 0.89 3.74 -44.88
N LYS A 510 1.15 4.88 -45.51
CA LYS A 510 0.33 5.38 -46.61
C LYS A 510 0.42 4.46 -47.83
N ALA A 511 1.63 4.02 -48.20
CA ALA A 511 1.84 3.14 -49.34
C ALA A 511 1.13 1.78 -49.17
N ILE A 512 1.13 1.21 -47.95
CA ILE A 512 0.39 -0.02 -47.63
C ILE A 512 -1.13 0.22 -47.75
N ALA A 513 -1.64 1.29 -47.14
CA ALA A 513 -3.06 1.62 -47.16
C ALA A 513 -3.60 1.90 -48.57
N ASP A 514 -2.80 2.56 -49.41
CA ASP A 514 -3.14 2.91 -50.79
C ASP A 514 -2.88 1.75 -51.78
N GLY A 515 -2.30 0.63 -51.34
CA GLY A 515 -1.93 -0.50 -52.21
C GLY A 515 -0.85 -0.15 -53.24
N ALA A 516 0.05 0.79 -52.89
CA ALA A 516 1.08 1.33 -53.79
C ALA A 516 2.35 0.46 -53.87
N LEU A 517 2.49 -0.56 -53.01
CA LEU A 517 3.59 -1.52 -53.11
C LEU A 517 3.38 -2.45 -54.30
N SER A 518 4.47 -2.74 -55.02
CA SER A 518 4.46 -3.68 -56.14
C SER A 518 4.98 -5.05 -55.69
N VAL A 519 4.75 -6.07 -56.51
CA VAL A 519 5.24 -7.44 -56.29
C VAL A 519 6.08 -7.84 -57.49
N ALA A 520 7.32 -8.25 -57.23
CA ALA A 520 8.20 -8.87 -58.20
C ALA A 520 8.30 -10.37 -57.92
N TYR A 521 8.58 -11.16 -58.93
CA TYR A 521 8.54 -12.62 -58.89
C TYR A 521 9.90 -13.17 -59.28
N GLN A 522 10.50 -13.99 -58.41
CA GLN A 522 11.76 -14.66 -58.71
C GLN A 522 11.52 -16.11 -59.14
N PRO A 523 12.04 -16.56 -60.30
CA PRO A 523 11.82 -17.92 -60.78
C PRO A 523 12.43 -19.02 -59.87
N ILE A 524 11.65 -20.06 -59.62
CA ILE A 524 12.08 -21.32 -59.02
C ILE A 524 12.04 -22.40 -60.09
N VAL A 525 13.16 -23.06 -60.31
CA VAL A 525 13.40 -23.97 -61.44
C VAL A 525 13.60 -25.39 -60.95
N ASN A 526 13.01 -26.35 -61.65
CA ASN A 526 13.32 -27.74 -61.42
C ASN A 526 14.70 -28.09 -61.98
N VAL A 527 15.60 -28.59 -61.12
CA VAL A 527 17.02 -28.82 -61.43
C VAL A 527 17.21 -29.76 -62.62
N ARG A 528 16.33 -30.76 -62.77
CA ARG A 528 16.46 -31.80 -63.80
C ARG A 528 15.88 -31.39 -65.15
N THR A 529 14.71 -30.76 -65.14
CA THR A 529 13.99 -30.39 -66.37
C THR A 529 14.38 -29.01 -66.88
N LEU A 530 15.02 -28.19 -66.05
CA LEU A 530 15.32 -26.78 -66.32
C LEU A 530 14.08 -26.00 -66.79
N ARG A 531 12.92 -26.34 -66.21
CA ARG A 531 11.67 -25.60 -66.39
C ARG A 531 11.33 -24.85 -65.12
N MET A 532 10.76 -23.66 -65.30
CA MET A 532 10.19 -22.89 -64.20
C MET A 532 8.96 -23.64 -63.67
N THR A 533 8.94 -23.91 -62.37
CA THR A 533 7.85 -24.63 -61.70
C THR A 533 7.09 -23.78 -60.71
N ALA A 534 7.76 -22.77 -60.15
CA ALA A 534 7.15 -21.82 -59.24
C ALA A 534 7.84 -20.45 -59.36
N CYS A 535 7.28 -19.44 -58.72
CA CYS A 535 7.93 -18.15 -58.51
C CYS A 535 7.74 -17.67 -57.08
N GLU A 536 8.77 -17.11 -56.47
CA GLU A 536 8.66 -16.45 -55.18
C GLU A 536 8.21 -14.99 -55.36
N ALA A 537 7.10 -14.63 -54.71
CA ALA A 537 6.56 -13.28 -54.69
C ALA A 537 7.27 -12.43 -53.63
N LEU A 538 7.97 -11.39 -54.09
CA LEU A 538 8.78 -10.51 -53.29
C LEU A 538 8.21 -9.09 -53.36
N SER A 539 7.87 -8.52 -52.21
CA SER A 539 7.36 -7.15 -52.11
C SER A 539 8.42 -6.13 -52.55
N ARG A 540 7.99 -5.07 -53.23
CA ARG A 540 8.83 -3.98 -53.71
C ARG A 540 8.19 -2.66 -53.35
N TRP A 541 9.01 -1.72 -52.89
CA TRP A 541 8.57 -0.38 -52.54
C TRP A 541 9.39 0.66 -53.26
N ASP A 542 8.81 1.23 -54.32
CA ASP A 542 9.38 2.33 -55.06
C ASP A 542 8.89 3.65 -54.46
N HIS A 543 9.75 4.33 -53.70
CA HIS A 543 9.42 5.60 -53.08
C HIS A 543 9.66 6.77 -54.05
N PRO A 544 8.72 7.74 -54.17
CA PRO A 544 8.84 8.85 -55.11
C PRO A 544 10.11 9.70 -54.98
N GLU A 545 10.65 9.83 -53.77
CA GLU A 545 11.83 10.66 -53.47
C GLU A 545 13.11 9.83 -53.20
N PHE A 546 12.95 8.63 -52.63
CA PHE A 546 14.10 7.82 -52.17
C PHE A 546 14.44 6.70 -53.16
N GLY A 547 13.66 6.54 -54.23
CA GLY A 547 13.82 5.44 -55.18
C GLY A 547 13.40 4.10 -54.59
N ALA A 548 13.97 3.01 -55.09
CA ALA A 548 13.67 1.67 -54.63
C ALA A 548 14.20 1.46 -53.20
N ILE A 549 13.30 1.15 -52.26
CA ILE A 549 13.63 0.86 -50.86
C ILE A 549 13.70 -0.65 -50.67
N SER A 550 14.79 -1.10 -50.03
CA SER A 550 15.05 -2.53 -49.82
C SER A 550 13.99 -3.18 -48.91
N PRO A 551 13.51 -4.40 -49.22
CA PRO A 551 12.68 -5.19 -48.31
C PRO A 551 13.30 -5.38 -46.93
N ALA A 552 14.64 -5.52 -46.86
CA ALA A 552 15.37 -5.61 -45.59
C ALA A 552 15.26 -4.34 -44.73
N GLU A 553 14.82 -3.22 -45.30
CA GLU A 553 14.61 -1.96 -44.58
C GLU A 553 13.14 -1.75 -44.21
N PHE A 554 12.21 -1.94 -45.15
CA PHE A 554 10.80 -1.61 -44.92
C PHE A 554 9.98 -2.74 -44.29
N ILE A 555 10.35 -4.02 -44.46
CA ILE A 555 9.65 -5.13 -43.80
C ILE A 555 9.79 -5.02 -42.27
N PRO A 556 11.00 -4.83 -41.70
CA PRO A 556 11.13 -4.61 -40.25
C PRO A 556 10.38 -3.37 -39.76
N MET A 557 10.29 -2.32 -40.59
CA MET A 557 9.48 -1.13 -40.26
C MET A 557 7.98 -1.47 -40.20
N ALA A 558 7.46 -2.25 -41.15
CA ALA A 558 6.07 -2.69 -41.15
C ALA A 558 5.77 -3.57 -39.93
N GLU A 559 6.68 -4.47 -39.55
CA GLU A 559 6.55 -5.30 -38.34
C GLU A 559 6.53 -4.44 -37.06
N GLU A 560 7.47 -3.51 -36.90
CA GLU A 560 7.54 -2.60 -35.75
C GLU A 560 6.28 -1.74 -35.62
N MET A 561 5.67 -1.38 -36.75
CA MET A 561 4.45 -0.57 -36.81
C MET A 561 3.16 -1.40 -36.69
N GLY A 562 3.25 -2.73 -36.66
CA GLY A 562 2.09 -3.63 -36.65
C GLY A 562 1.31 -3.66 -37.97
N LEU A 563 1.92 -3.26 -39.09
CA LEU A 563 1.30 -3.19 -40.42
C LEU A 563 1.68 -4.39 -41.31
N ILE A 564 2.46 -5.35 -40.80
CA ILE A 564 2.99 -6.46 -41.61
C ILE A 564 1.86 -7.32 -42.19
N SER A 565 0.80 -7.63 -41.42
CA SER A 565 -0.31 -8.45 -41.93
C SER A 565 -1.09 -7.79 -43.05
N GLU A 566 -1.20 -6.46 -43.04
CA GLU A 566 -1.88 -5.70 -44.10
C GLU A 566 -1.04 -5.72 -45.38
N LEU A 567 0.29 -5.61 -45.25
CA LEU A 567 1.22 -5.78 -46.35
C LEU A 567 1.17 -7.21 -46.91
N THR A 568 1.29 -8.22 -46.05
CA THR A 568 1.22 -9.64 -46.41
C THR A 568 -0.08 -9.95 -47.16
N ARG A 569 -1.22 -9.44 -46.66
CA ARG A 569 -2.51 -9.58 -47.34
C ARG A 569 -2.50 -9.00 -48.75
N SER A 570 -1.96 -7.79 -48.92
CA SER A 570 -1.87 -7.15 -50.24
C SER A 570 -0.99 -7.97 -51.21
N VAL A 571 0.14 -8.51 -50.72
CA VAL A 571 1.03 -9.39 -51.49
C VAL A 571 0.31 -10.68 -51.88
N ILE A 572 -0.40 -11.34 -50.97
CA ILE A 572 -1.17 -12.57 -51.24
C ILE A 572 -2.25 -12.31 -52.29
N GLU A 573 -3.04 -11.25 -52.13
CA GLU A 573 -4.09 -10.87 -53.09
C GLU A 573 -3.50 -10.64 -54.49
N ARG A 574 -2.35 -9.95 -54.58
CA ARG A 574 -1.66 -9.70 -55.85
C ARG A 574 -1.06 -10.96 -56.45
N ALA A 575 -0.37 -11.77 -55.65
CA ALA A 575 0.31 -12.99 -56.07
C ALA A 575 -0.67 -14.03 -56.61
N ILE A 576 -1.79 -14.27 -55.92
CA ILE A 576 -2.84 -15.20 -56.38
C ILE A 576 -3.50 -14.67 -57.66
N MET A 577 -3.78 -13.37 -57.73
CA MET A 577 -4.35 -12.77 -58.94
C MET A 577 -3.39 -12.90 -60.14
N ASP A 578 -2.09 -12.65 -59.96
CA ASP A 578 -1.13 -12.76 -61.06
C ASP A 578 -0.91 -14.23 -61.46
N CYS A 579 -0.86 -15.15 -60.48
CA CYS A 579 -0.85 -16.59 -60.73
C CYS A 579 -2.04 -17.06 -61.59
N SER A 580 -3.24 -16.50 -61.37
CA SER A 580 -4.43 -16.83 -62.18
C SER A 580 -4.32 -16.45 -63.66
N LYS A 581 -3.38 -15.58 -64.02
CA LYS A 581 -3.13 -15.15 -65.41
C LYS A 581 -2.07 -15.99 -66.11
N TRP A 582 -1.32 -16.82 -65.39
CA TRP A 582 -0.26 -17.65 -65.95
C TRP A 582 -0.86 -18.94 -66.54
N GLU A 583 -0.84 -19.05 -67.88
CA GLU A 583 -1.47 -20.17 -68.60
C GLU A 583 -0.90 -21.56 -68.22
N SER A 584 0.40 -21.63 -67.89
CA SER A 584 1.08 -22.86 -67.52
C SER A 584 0.81 -23.34 -66.08
N ARG A 585 -0.02 -22.60 -65.32
CA ARG A 585 -0.39 -22.90 -63.92
C ARG A 585 0.82 -23.28 -63.06
N ILE A 586 1.86 -22.45 -63.05
CA ILE A 586 2.98 -22.58 -62.12
C ILE A 586 2.58 -22.10 -60.72
N ALA A 587 3.24 -22.63 -59.69
CA ALA A 587 2.97 -22.21 -58.32
C ALA A 587 3.54 -20.81 -58.02
N VAL A 588 2.93 -20.12 -57.05
CA VAL A 588 3.45 -18.87 -56.50
C VAL A 588 3.71 -19.05 -55.01
N SER A 589 4.88 -18.62 -54.55
CA SER A 589 5.28 -18.69 -53.16
C SER A 589 5.18 -17.32 -52.49
N VAL A 590 4.65 -17.25 -51.27
CA VAL A 590 4.46 -16.02 -50.50
C VAL A 590 5.00 -16.18 -49.08
N ASN A 591 5.72 -15.16 -48.61
CA ASN A 591 6.27 -15.14 -47.26
C ASN A 591 5.21 -14.74 -46.22
N LEU A 592 5.11 -15.49 -45.12
CA LEU A 592 4.31 -15.14 -43.95
C LEU A 592 5.21 -14.80 -42.75
N SER A 593 4.90 -13.68 -42.10
CA SER A 593 5.60 -13.26 -40.90
C SER A 593 5.19 -14.07 -39.66
N SER A 594 6.01 -14.01 -38.60
CA SER A 594 5.64 -14.57 -37.30
C SER A 594 4.37 -13.94 -36.70
N HIS A 595 3.96 -12.75 -37.14
CA HIS A 595 2.72 -12.11 -36.71
C HIS A 595 1.51 -12.71 -37.41
N ASP A 596 1.64 -13.01 -38.71
CA ASP A 596 0.58 -13.61 -39.54
C ASP A 596 0.18 -15.01 -39.05
N LEU A 597 1.13 -15.74 -38.47
CA LEU A 597 0.95 -17.12 -37.97
C LEU A 597 0.33 -17.21 -36.57
N ARG A 598 0.05 -16.08 -35.91
CA ARG A 598 -0.56 -16.08 -34.55
C ARG A 598 -2.07 -16.16 -34.55
N ASN A 599 -2.74 -15.98 -35.69
CA ASN A 599 -4.19 -15.98 -35.78
C ASN A 599 -4.67 -16.66 -37.08
N MET A 600 -5.79 -17.38 -36.99
CA MET A 600 -6.45 -18.05 -38.11
C MET A 600 -7.05 -17.10 -39.15
N ASP A 601 -7.10 -15.80 -38.89
CA ASP A 601 -7.60 -14.80 -39.85
C ASP A 601 -6.84 -14.85 -41.19
N MET A 602 -5.54 -15.12 -41.17
CA MET A 602 -4.75 -15.22 -42.41
C MET A 602 -5.17 -16.43 -43.27
N VAL A 603 -5.50 -17.55 -42.64
CA VAL A 603 -6.02 -18.75 -43.34
C VAL A 603 -7.33 -18.41 -44.07
N ASN A 604 -8.23 -17.69 -43.40
CA ASN A 604 -9.49 -17.24 -43.99
C ASN A 604 -9.27 -16.29 -45.20
N ILE A 605 -8.31 -15.37 -45.09
CA ILE A 605 -7.92 -14.47 -46.18
C ILE A 605 -7.44 -15.28 -47.39
N ILE A 606 -6.51 -16.22 -47.18
CA ILE A 606 -5.97 -17.08 -48.24
C ILE A 606 -7.07 -17.91 -48.89
N HIS A 607 -7.90 -18.60 -48.11
CA HIS A 607 -9.04 -19.39 -48.62
C HIS A 607 -9.98 -18.56 -49.48
N SER A 608 -10.36 -17.37 -48.99
CA SER A 608 -11.28 -16.49 -49.71
C SER A 608 -10.69 -15.97 -51.02
N THR A 609 -9.38 -15.75 -51.06
CA THR A 609 -8.67 -15.21 -52.22
C THR A 609 -8.46 -16.28 -53.29
N LEU A 610 -8.03 -17.49 -52.90
CA LEU A 610 -7.94 -18.64 -53.81
C LEU A 610 -9.28 -18.94 -54.48
N ARG A 611 -10.38 -18.96 -53.70
CA ARG A 611 -11.73 -19.17 -54.24
C ARG A 611 -12.18 -18.06 -55.19
N ARG A 612 -11.84 -16.80 -54.89
CA ARG A 612 -12.24 -15.64 -55.71
C ARG A 612 -11.58 -15.67 -57.09
N HIS A 613 -10.36 -16.18 -57.17
CA HIS A 613 -9.55 -16.21 -58.40
C HIS A 613 -9.49 -17.60 -59.06
N ASP A 614 -10.26 -18.57 -58.56
CA ASP A 614 -10.32 -19.96 -59.08
C ASP A 614 -8.95 -20.65 -59.18
N ILE A 615 -8.12 -20.47 -58.14
CA ILE A 615 -6.78 -21.05 -58.07
C ILE A 615 -6.80 -22.31 -57.23
N GLU A 616 -6.23 -23.39 -57.78
CA GLU A 616 -6.07 -24.65 -57.08
C GLU A 616 -5.10 -24.48 -55.90
N PRO A 617 -5.43 -24.95 -54.68
CA PRO A 617 -4.64 -24.68 -53.47
C PRO A 617 -3.16 -25.06 -53.57
N HIS A 618 -2.83 -26.11 -54.31
CA HIS A 618 -1.47 -26.61 -54.49
C HIS A 618 -0.57 -25.69 -55.33
N LEU A 619 -1.15 -24.69 -56.01
CA LEU A 619 -0.42 -23.64 -56.73
C LEU A 619 -0.02 -22.47 -55.83
N LEU A 620 -0.44 -22.47 -54.55
CA LEU A 620 0.07 -21.55 -53.56
C LEU A 620 1.06 -22.29 -52.66
N GLU A 621 2.22 -21.69 -52.48
CA GLU A 621 3.18 -22.04 -51.45
C GLU A 621 3.28 -20.90 -50.42
N VAL A 622 3.32 -21.28 -49.15
CA VAL A 622 3.53 -20.37 -48.04
C VAL A 622 4.88 -20.64 -47.43
N GLU A 623 5.71 -19.61 -47.36
CA GLU A 623 7.04 -19.63 -46.78
C GLU A 623 7.02 -19.05 -45.37
N VAL A 624 7.68 -19.77 -44.45
CA VAL A 624 7.79 -19.37 -43.06
C VAL A 624 9.22 -19.57 -42.57
N THR A 625 9.81 -18.53 -41.99
CA THR A 625 11.18 -18.61 -41.48
C THR A 625 11.27 -19.60 -40.31
N GLU A 626 12.43 -20.26 -40.18
CA GLU A 626 12.71 -21.19 -39.08
C GLU A 626 12.43 -20.58 -37.69
N GLY A 627 12.81 -19.31 -37.48
CA GLY A 627 12.60 -18.59 -36.23
C GLY A 627 11.14 -18.29 -35.91
N ALA A 628 10.30 -18.04 -36.92
CA ALA A 628 8.87 -17.80 -36.73
C ALA A 628 8.18 -19.02 -36.13
N ILE A 629 8.56 -20.23 -36.55
CA ILE A 629 7.96 -21.48 -36.10
C ILE A 629 8.30 -21.80 -34.64
N ILE A 630 9.53 -21.49 -34.20
CA ILE A 630 10.02 -21.84 -32.86
C ILE A 630 9.44 -20.94 -31.77
N THR A 631 9.13 -19.69 -32.11
CA THR A 631 8.69 -18.68 -31.13
C THR A 631 7.31 -19.00 -30.52
N ASP A 632 6.41 -19.62 -31.29
CA ASP A 632 5.08 -20.05 -30.83
C ASP A 632 4.63 -21.33 -31.56
N ARG A 633 5.14 -22.47 -31.11
CA ARG A 633 5.05 -23.76 -31.82
C ARG A 633 3.63 -24.31 -31.91
N GLU A 634 2.79 -24.11 -30.89
CA GLU A 634 1.44 -24.67 -30.83
C GLU A 634 0.48 -23.89 -31.75
N THR A 635 0.49 -22.56 -31.67
CA THR A 635 -0.33 -21.69 -32.51
C THR A 635 0.10 -21.78 -33.98
N THR A 636 1.40 -21.62 -34.25
CA THR A 636 1.94 -21.72 -35.61
C THR A 636 1.68 -23.10 -36.21
N GLY A 637 1.87 -24.16 -35.43
CA GLY A 637 1.60 -25.53 -35.87
C GLY A 637 0.15 -25.73 -36.32
N SER A 638 -0.81 -25.12 -35.62
CA SER A 638 -2.23 -25.21 -35.95
C SER A 638 -2.57 -24.48 -37.25
N VAL A 639 -2.04 -23.26 -37.45
CA VAL A 639 -2.22 -22.47 -38.69
C VAL A 639 -1.63 -23.20 -39.89
N LEU A 640 -0.40 -23.71 -39.76
CA LEU A 640 0.26 -24.44 -40.85
C LEU A 640 -0.46 -25.77 -41.17
N ALA A 641 -1.02 -26.45 -40.16
CA ALA A 641 -1.82 -27.66 -40.39
C ALA A 641 -3.08 -27.35 -41.20
N GLU A 642 -3.79 -26.26 -40.88
CA GLU A 642 -5.00 -25.87 -41.61
C GLU A 642 -4.71 -25.51 -43.08
N LEU A 643 -3.61 -24.78 -43.33
CA LEU A 643 -3.15 -24.47 -44.70
C LEU A 643 -2.81 -25.75 -45.47
N LYS A 644 -2.05 -26.66 -44.85
CA LYS A 644 -1.69 -27.95 -45.47
C LYS A 644 -2.90 -28.83 -45.75
N ASP A 645 -3.86 -28.91 -44.82
CA ASP A 645 -5.09 -29.69 -44.96
C ASP A 645 -5.99 -29.14 -46.08
N TYR A 646 -5.91 -27.83 -46.36
CA TYR A 646 -6.56 -27.21 -47.52
C TYR A 646 -5.86 -27.54 -48.86
N GLY A 647 -4.65 -28.09 -48.81
CA GLY A 647 -3.84 -28.46 -49.97
C GLY A 647 -2.81 -27.42 -50.40
N ILE A 648 -2.50 -26.43 -49.55
CA ILE A 648 -1.47 -25.41 -49.78
C ILE A 648 -0.09 -26.00 -49.44
N GLN A 649 0.94 -25.68 -50.23
CA GLN A 649 2.31 -26.07 -49.92
C GLN A 649 2.86 -25.20 -48.78
N VAL A 650 3.56 -25.81 -47.83
CA VAL A 650 4.18 -25.10 -46.70
C VAL A 650 5.68 -25.35 -46.72
N ALA A 651 6.45 -24.29 -46.93
CA ALA A 651 7.91 -24.31 -46.99
C ALA A 651 8.52 -23.65 -45.75
N ILE A 652 9.54 -24.31 -45.18
CA ILE A 652 10.40 -23.68 -44.18
C ILE A 652 11.49 -22.90 -44.91
N ASP A 653 11.56 -21.61 -44.66
CA ASP A 653 12.54 -20.68 -45.24
C ASP A 653 13.76 -20.48 -44.32
N ASP A 654 14.87 -20.03 -44.90
CA ASP A 654 16.17 -19.79 -44.24
C ASP A 654 16.75 -21.00 -43.47
N PHE A 655 16.43 -22.23 -43.90
CA PHE A 655 16.72 -23.43 -43.12
C PHE A 655 18.23 -23.63 -42.89
N GLY A 656 18.61 -23.78 -41.62
CA GLY A 656 19.99 -24.06 -41.20
C GLY A 656 20.81 -22.84 -40.78
N THR A 657 20.25 -21.63 -40.85
CA THR A 657 20.88 -20.40 -40.34
C THR A 657 20.59 -20.15 -38.85
N GLY A 658 19.63 -20.90 -38.26
CA GLY A 658 19.09 -20.68 -36.92
C GLY A 658 19.26 -21.84 -35.93
N TYR A 659 18.22 -22.11 -35.13
CA TYR A 659 18.20 -23.09 -34.04
C TYR A 659 18.25 -24.52 -34.60
N SER A 660 19.46 -25.03 -34.79
CA SER A 660 19.75 -26.32 -35.42
C SER A 660 19.26 -27.56 -34.63
N SER A 661 17.94 -27.74 -34.53
CA SER A 661 17.32 -28.89 -33.86
C SER A 661 16.30 -29.55 -34.75
N LEU A 662 16.78 -30.42 -35.63
CA LEU A 662 15.98 -31.31 -36.49
C LEU A 662 14.85 -32.07 -35.77
N SER A 663 14.94 -32.17 -34.45
CA SER A 663 13.91 -32.77 -33.60
C SER A 663 12.52 -32.14 -33.74
N TYR A 664 12.41 -30.84 -34.06
CA TYR A 664 11.10 -30.20 -34.20
C TYR A 664 10.48 -30.41 -35.59
N LEU A 665 11.32 -30.60 -36.62
CA LEU A 665 10.89 -30.72 -38.01
C LEU A 665 9.93 -31.90 -38.22
N LYS A 666 10.13 -33.00 -37.47
CA LYS A 666 9.33 -34.23 -37.57
C LYS A 666 7.84 -34.02 -37.26
N ASP A 667 7.52 -33.04 -36.42
CA ASP A 667 6.16 -32.82 -35.90
C ASP A 667 5.45 -31.67 -36.62
N LEU A 668 6.12 -30.99 -37.55
CA LEU A 668 5.56 -29.83 -38.25
C LEU A 668 4.81 -30.23 -39.53
N PRO A 669 3.64 -29.63 -39.81
CA PRO A 669 2.87 -29.87 -41.02
C PRO A 669 3.46 -29.11 -42.22
N VAL A 670 4.72 -29.38 -42.55
CA VAL A 670 5.43 -28.79 -43.70
C VAL A 670 5.51 -29.79 -44.85
N THR A 671 5.80 -29.29 -46.06
CA THR A 671 5.95 -30.08 -47.30
C THR A 671 7.29 -29.86 -48.00
N LYS A 672 7.97 -28.74 -47.68
CA LYS A 672 9.19 -28.32 -48.35
C LYS A 672 10.14 -27.61 -47.38
N VAL A 673 11.43 -27.64 -47.71
CA VAL A 673 12.48 -26.88 -47.02
C VAL A 673 13.27 -26.10 -48.07
N LYS A 674 13.48 -24.81 -47.84
CA LYS A 674 14.37 -23.95 -48.61
C LYS A 674 15.69 -23.80 -47.87
N ILE A 675 16.78 -24.23 -48.50
CA ILE A 675 18.13 -24.18 -47.94
C ILE A 675 18.74 -22.84 -48.30
N ASP A 676 19.13 -22.08 -47.27
CA ASP A 676 19.71 -20.75 -47.41
C ASP A 676 21.01 -20.73 -48.22
N ARG A 677 21.25 -19.59 -48.88
CA ARG A 677 22.41 -19.35 -49.74
C ARG A 677 23.76 -19.55 -49.03
N SER A 678 23.83 -19.41 -47.70
CA SER A 678 25.07 -19.61 -46.95
C SER A 678 25.65 -21.02 -47.09
N PHE A 679 24.82 -22.03 -47.39
CA PHE A 679 25.28 -23.40 -47.61
C PHE A 679 25.85 -23.65 -49.01
N ILE A 680 25.61 -22.77 -49.97
CA ILE A 680 26.11 -22.92 -51.35
C ILE A 680 27.29 -22.01 -51.71
N ALA A 681 27.55 -20.96 -50.94
CA ALA A 681 28.56 -19.95 -51.28
C ALA A 681 29.94 -20.57 -51.58
N ASP A 682 30.32 -21.62 -50.84
CA ASP A 682 31.64 -22.26 -50.93
C ASP A 682 31.64 -23.67 -51.52
N ILE A 683 30.53 -24.18 -52.09
CA ILE A 683 30.45 -25.60 -52.53
C ILE A 683 31.40 -25.96 -53.68
N VAL A 684 31.83 -24.97 -54.47
CA VAL A 684 32.80 -25.16 -55.56
C VAL A 684 34.23 -25.27 -55.02
N LYS A 685 34.54 -24.58 -53.91
CA LYS A 685 35.89 -24.48 -53.33
C LYS A 685 36.13 -25.54 -52.25
N GLU A 686 35.11 -25.87 -51.47
CA GLU A 686 35.22 -26.71 -50.29
C GLU A 686 34.37 -27.98 -50.38
N GLY A 687 35.03 -29.12 -50.51
CA GLY A 687 34.36 -30.43 -50.51
C GLY A 687 33.59 -30.76 -49.22
N ARG A 688 33.87 -30.04 -48.12
CA ARG A 688 33.11 -30.15 -46.87
C ARG A 688 31.71 -29.54 -47.01
N SER A 689 31.61 -28.35 -47.60
CA SER A 689 30.33 -27.65 -47.82
C SER A 689 29.42 -28.47 -48.73
N LEU A 690 29.97 -29.08 -49.79
CA LEU A 690 29.23 -30.00 -50.66
C LEU A 690 28.69 -31.23 -49.89
N LYS A 691 29.49 -31.85 -49.03
CA LYS A 691 29.06 -33.00 -48.20
C LYS A 691 27.99 -32.60 -47.17
N LEU A 692 28.12 -31.42 -46.58
CA LEU A 692 27.17 -30.90 -45.61
C LEU A 692 25.81 -30.66 -46.28
N LEU A 693 25.80 -29.94 -47.41
CA LEU A 693 24.61 -29.68 -48.20
C LEU A 693 23.93 -31.00 -48.61
N ARG A 694 24.70 -31.98 -49.12
CA ARG A 694 24.17 -33.31 -49.46
C ARG A 694 23.53 -34.01 -48.27
N GLY A 695 24.15 -33.94 -47.09
CA GLY A 695 23.62 -34.53 -45.86
C GLY A 695 22.30 -33.89 -45.44
N ILE A 696 22.19 -32.56 -45.54
CA ILE A 696 20.97 -31.82 -45.25
C ILE A 696 19.85 -32.24 -46.20
N VAL A 697 20.11 -32.27 -47.51
CA VAL A 697 19.12 -32.66 -48.52
C VAL A 697 18.62 -34.08 -48.29
N GLN A 698 19.53 -35.04 -48.07
CA GLN A 698 19.16 -36.44 -47.85
C GLN A 698 18.28 -36.60 -46.61
N MET A 699 18.58 -35.88 -45.54
CA MET A 699 17.79 -35.91 -44.31
C MET A 699 16.40 -35.28 -44.48
N SER A 700 16.30 -34.19 -45.25
CA SER A 700 15.00 -33.61 -45.61
C SER A 700 14.13 -34.62 -46.38
N HIS A 701 14.73 -35.37 -47.30
CA HIS A 701 14.05 -36.45 -48.03
C HIS A 701 13.59 -37.59 -47.13
N GLU A 702 14.39 -37.98 -46.13
CA GLU A 702 14.01 -39.01 -45.13
C GLU A 702 12.81 -38.58 -44.28
N LEU A 703 12.60 -37.27 -44.12
CA LEU A 703 11.42 -36.67 -43.47
C LEU A 703 10.24 -36.47 -44.43
N GLY A 704 10.38 -36.85 -45.71
CA GLY A 704 9.34 -36.70 -46.73
C GLY A 704 9.18 -35.28 -47.26
N LEU A 705 10.21 -34.43 -47.12
CA LEU A 705 10.17 -33.02 -47.54
C LEU A 705 10.90 -32.83 -48.87
N SER A 706 10.31 -32.02 -49.75
CA SER A 706 10.99 -31.56 -50.96
C SER A 706 11.99 -30.44 -50.64
N VAL A 707 13.01 -30.26 -51.49
CA VAL A 707 14.07 -29.28 -51.24
C VAL A 707 14.19 -28.26 -52.37
N THR A 708 14.22 -26.98 -51.97
CA THR A 708 14.68 -25.86 -52.81
C THR A 708 16.03 -25.39 -52.28
N ILE A 709 16.99 -25.16 -53.17
CA ILE A 709 18.27 -24.53 -52.81
C ILE A 709 18.30 -23.10 -53.34
N GLU A 710 18.59 -22.15 -52.46
CA GLU A 710 18.57 -20.73 -52.78
C GLU A 710 19.94 -20.13 -53.05
N GLY A 711 19.94 -18.98 -53.72
CA GLY A 711 21.12 -18.16 -53.96
C GLY A 711 22.03 -18.66 -55.08
N LEU A 712 21.57 -19.52 -55.99
CA LEU A 712 22.42 -20.00 -57.08
C LEU A 712 22.87 -18.84 -57.99
N GLU A 713 24.17 -18.70 -58.14
CA GLU A 713 24.79 -17.63 -58.94
C GLU A 713 25.53 -18.18 -60.17
N THR A 714 26.08 -19.39 -60.11
CA THR A 714 26.94 -19.93 -61.19
C THR A 714 26.46 -21.26 -61.78
N SER A 715 26.75 -21.49 -63.06
CA SER A 715 26.46 -22.78 -63.72
C SER A 715 27.18 -23.96 -63.04
N GLU A 716 28.37 -23.73 -62.49
CA GLU A 716 29.15 -24.74 -61.77
C GLU A 716 28.43 -25.21 -60.50
N GLN A 717 27.82 -24.29 -59.73
CA GLN A 717 26.98 -24.63 -58.59
C GLN A 717 25.78 -25.49 -59.02
N SER A 718 25.11 -25.11 -60.11
CA SER A 718 23.98 -25.85 -60.66
C SER A 718 24.35 -27.28 -61.09
N GLU A 719 25.48 -27.45 -61.79
CA GLU A 719 25.99 -28.76 -62.19
C GLU A 719 26.30 -29.65 -60.99
N LEU A 720 26.96 -29.10 -59.96
CA LEU A 720 27.25 -29.84 -58.72
C LEU A 720 25.97 -30.27 -57.99
N ILE A 721 24.96 -29.39 -57.93
CA ILE A 721 23.67 -29.69 -57.30
C ILE A 721 22.95 -30.81 -58.06
N ASN A 722 22.88 -30.71 -59.38
CA ASN A 722 22.22 -31.70 -60.23
C ASN A 722 22.90 -33.08 -60.17
N GLN A 723 24.24 -33.11 -60.14
CA GLN A 723 25.00 -34.37 -60.14
C GLN A 723 25.08 -35.04 -58.77
N TRP A 724 25.23 -34.27 -57.68
CA TRP A 724 25.70 -34.83 -56.39
C TRP A 724 24.79 -34.56 -55.19
N ILE A 725 23.93 -33.55 -55.24
CA ILE A 725 23.10 -33.14 -54.10
C ILE A 725 21.70 -33.77 -54.16
N GLY A 726 21.10 -33.82 -55.35
CA GLY A 726 19.81 -34.48 -55.57
C GLY A 726 18.57 -33.65 -55.19
N ALA A 727 18.71 -32.33 -55.00
CA ALA A 727 17.58 -31.42 -54.75
C ALA A 727 16.65 -31.31 -55.96
N GLU A 728 15.35 -31.10 -55.71
CA GLU A 728 14.34 -30.98 -56.76
C GLU A 728 14.34 -29.60 -57.41
N TYR A 729 14.50 -28.54 -56.61
CA TYR A 729 14.30 -27.16 -57.02
C TYR A 729 15.51 -26.28 -56.67
N VAL A 730 15.71 -25.23 -57.49
CA VAL A 730 16.75 -24.23 -57.30
C VAL A 730 16.22 -22.83 -57.61
N GLN A 731 16.76 -21.85 -56.89
CA GLN A 731 16.45 -20.43 -57.06
C GLN A 731 17.72 -19.60 -56.93
N GLY A 732 17.83 -18.54 -57.73
CA GLY A 732 18.96 -17.61 -57.65
C GLY A 732 19.19 -16.81 -58.93
N TYR A 733 20.16 -15.90 -58.87
CA TYR A 733 20.48 -14.98 -59.96
C TYR A 733 20.87 -15.68 -61.27
N LEU A 734 21.40 -16.91 -61.22
CA LEU A 734 21.67 -17.72 -62.40
C LEU A 734 20.44 -17.89 -63.31
N TYR A 735 19.26 -17.99 -62.71
CA TYR A 735 18.00 -18.26 -63.39
C TYR A 735 17.15 -16.99 -63.60
N GLY A 736 17.52 -15.90 -62.94
CA GLY A 736 16.90 -14.59 -63.09
C GLY A 736 16.77 -13.87 -61.75
N ALA A 737 16.95 -12.55 -61.80
CA ALA A 737 16.52 -11.67 -60.71
C ALA A 737 14.98 -11.63 -60.63
N ALA A 738 14.46 -11.10 -59.53
CA ALA A 738 13.03 -10.86 -59.38
C ALA A 738 12.53 -9.89 -60.45
N MET A 739 11.45 -10.24 -61.14
CA MET A 739 10.92 -9.50 -62.30
C MET A 739 9.39 -9.34 -62.23
N SER A 740 8.80 -8.56 -63.13
CA SER A 740 7.34 -8.36 -63.13
C SER A 740 6.56 -9.61 -63.54
N ALA A 741 5.27 -9.68 -63.17
CA ALA A 741 4.38 -10.78 -63.58
C ALA A 741 4.30 -10.94 -65.11
N ASP A 742 4.33 -9.84 -65.86
CA ASP A 742 4.28 -9.83 -67.32
C ASP A 742 5.58 -10.39 -67.95
N GLU A 743 6.72 -10.16 -67.29
CA GLU A 743 8.00 -10.76 -67.69
C GLU A 743 8.03 -12.24 -67.40
N ILE A 744 7.54 -12.68 -66.23
CA ILE A 744 7.37 -14.11 -65.93
C ILE A 744 6.50 -14.77 -67.00
N ALA A 745 5.34 -14.20 -67.32
CA ALA A 745 4.42 -14.76 -68.31
C ALA A 745 5.07 -14.99 -69.68
N LYS A 746 5.95 -14.09 -70.13
CA LYS A 746 6.71 -14.23 -71.39
C LYS A 746 7.75 -15.35 -71.36
N LEU A 747 8.16 -15.78 -70.18
CA LEU A 747 9.26 -16.72 -69.96
C LEU A 747 8.81 -18.15 -69.63
N LEU A 748 7.51 -18.36 -69.36
CA LEU A 748 6.96 -19.65 -68.91
C LEU A 748 7.20 -20.81 -69.90
N ASP A 749 7.16 -20.53 -71.21
CA ASP A 749 7.23 -21.56 -72.26
C ASP A 749 8.62 -21.73 -72.89
N ILE A 750 9.64 -21.01 -72.40
CA ILE A 750 11.01 -21.06 -72.94
C ILE A 750 11.85 -21.98 -72.04
N PRO A 751 12.41 -23.11 -72.54
CA PRO A 751 13.34 -23.92 -71.77
C PRO A 751 14.54 -23.10 -71.28
N MET A 752 14.85 -23.16 -69.99
CA MET A 752 15.88 -22.30 -69.36
C MET A 752 17.29 -22.56 -69.94
N GLU A 753 17.53 -23.77 -70.46
CA GLU A 753 18.75 -24.16 -71.14
C GLU A 753 19.02 -23.31 -72.40
N GLN A 754 17.98 -23.00 -73.19
CA GLN A 754 18.10 -22.11 -74.36
C GLN A 754 18.48 -20.68 -73.94
N ARG A 755 18.11 -20.25 -72.73
CA ARG A 755 18.45 -18.93 -72.18
C ARG A 755 19.88 -18.85 -71.67
N LEU A 756 20.36 -19.88 -70.97
CA LEU A 756 21.75 -19.96 -70.52
C LEU A 756 22.72 -20.03 -71.71
N LEU A 757 22.33 -20.72 -72.80
CA LEU A 757 23.08 -20.72 -74.06
C LEU A 757 22.99 -19.38 -74.81
N ALA A 758 21.83 -18.71 -74.82
CA ALA A 758 21.69 -17.39 -75.43
C ALA A 758 22.52 -16.32 -74.69
N ALA A 759 22.57 -16.38 -73.35
CA ALA A 759 23.39 -15.51 -72.52
C ALA A 759 24.90 -15.78 -72.69
N LYS A 760 25.31 -17.04 -72.96
CA LYS A 760 26.71 -17.40 -73.27
C LYS A 760 27.16 -17.01 -74.69
N ASN A 761 26.23 -16.77 -75.62
CA ASN A 761 26.52 -16.54 -77.05
C ASN A 761 26.41 -15.05 -77.49
N ASP A 762 26.29 -14.10 -76.56
CA ASP A 762 26.21 -12.64 -76.80
C ASP A 762 25.18 -12.18 -77.84
N LEU A 763 23.94 -11.89 -77.42
CA LEU A 763 23.01 -10.97 -78.08
C LEU A 763 21.88 -10.56 -77.11
N VAL A 764 21.77 -9.25 -76.85
CA VAL A 764 20.81 -8.48 -76.01
C VAL A 764 21.39 -7.99 -74.67
N PRO A 765 21.75 -6.70 -74.55
CA PRO A 765 22.06 -6.08 -73.27
C PRO A 765 20.75 -5.67 -72.60
N LEU A 766 20.32 -6.40 -71.57
CA LEU A 766 19.24 -5.96 -70.71
C LEU A 766 19.56 -6.33 -69.25
N LEU A 767 19.46 -5.30 -68.41
CA LEU A 767 19.29 -5.30 -66.94
C LEU A 767 20.59 -5.24 -66.11
N HIS A 768 21.07 -4.00 -65.95
CA HIS A 768 21.64 -3.53 -64.69
C HIS A 768 20.53 -3.04 -63.77
#